data_AF-A0A8S1H9B8-F1
#
_entry.id   AF-A0A8S1H9B8-F1
#
_cell.length_a   1.000
_cell.length_b   1.000
_cell.length_c   1.000
_cell.angle_alpha   90.00
_cell.angle_beta   90.00
_cell.angle_gamma   90.00
#
_symmetry.space_group_name_H-M   'P 1'
#
loop_
_entity.id
_entity.type
_entity.pdbx_description
1 polymer ?
#
loop_
_entity_poly.entity_id
_entity_poly.type
_entity_poly.pdbx_seq_one_letter_code
_entity_poly.pdbx_strand_id
1 'polypeptide(L)'
;MDLGERYREKARQSFAATYIPALGASNWERGEVAVFLNGADAMLAEPPWEPPAFFTGDAQESALVVRLLMILRAALFVVLCVSFAAAAKKPKAKPCKRTAFSRHTTNYQAWREQMTVCDLLQDYDAAVRPSGRTPYNDSKGAVMVTTSLDIRSISAVSEKNMEFVAQFRFRQEWYDDRLRFIEHQGLLSPDYRNFEYIHVARDQRLWIPDTFFQNERNGWYHMLDQENRFLKIRSDGKLIYDRRLTLILACSMHLSRYPMDHQNCEIAFASYAYTTADIEYIWDTPPIILHEGANGALPNFEIAKLINGSCTSTTNTGTYSCLKVQIRLNRVFSFFLLQLYIPSTMLVGVAWVSYWIDWKSTAARVPLAIITLLSMITTSHAINSNLPPVSYAKSIDIWVGACVVFIFFSLIEYAVVNYMGILDEHRQMRKAACNRSRLSNVMDNDVFEATSPQSVTFSPQEKKRLLRRRQKKSFELREDGGDFEAFEMAERRPPRTAGVVEEGWTFHDTTDLVYIGQRKRVELVRWCSVLSSRGRAERIDIIARIIFPIAFMLFNFAYWSIYLEEQPSPRDIQWSKDPTQMKQETVKTLIGKFSMGLPILDHPYRFVVETGIMDLVLAVRESSTIVPVLPQLTRGIRAALYSFDSEKKKFCLRLLSRVTAMEEVGPALVPYYRQLLPPLSKSSRMARVFFSETIRQARNDRSHKSQNEKARQLEELVQATLNDLERTGGPSATINLKYMMPSYESCLHGLL
;
A
#
# COMPACT_ATOMS: atom_id res chain seq x y z
N MET A 1 32.37 10.26 27.22
CA MET A 1 31.08 9.72 26.74
C MET A 1 29.93 10.15 27.65
N ASP A 2 30.10 10.08 28.97
CA ASP A 2 29.07 10.34 30.00
C ASP A 2 28.43 11.76 30.01
N LEU A 3 29.21 12.83 29.78
CA LEU A 3 28.66 14.20 29.73
C LEU A 3 27.70 14.47 28.56
N GLY A 4 27.88 13.77 27.43
CA GLY A 4 27.07 13.95 26.23
C GLY A 4 25.71 13.24 26.29
N GLU A 5 25.61 12.20 27.12
CA GLU A 5 24.35 11.50 27.40
C GLU A 5 23.52 12.26 28.43
N ARG A 6 24.14 12.76 29.53
CA ARG A 6 23.43 13.62 30.49
C ARG A 6 22.87 14.89 29.86
N TYR A 7 23.58 15.48 28.89
CA TYR A 7 23.09 16.65 28.16
C TYR A 7 21.93 16.29 27.21
N ARG A 8 21.98 15.12 26.57
CA ARG A 8 20.89 14.58 25.74
C ARG A 8 19.65 14.28 26.57
N GLU A 9 19.82 13.75 27.77
CA GLU A 9 18.74 13.37 28.67
C GLU A 9 18.07 14.61 29.29
N LYS A 10 18.86 15.60 29.72
CA LYS A 10 18.33 16.92 30.11
C LYS A 10 17.62 17.65 28.97
N ALA A 11 18.15 17.58 27.74
CA ALA A 11 17.51 18.17 26.57
C ALA A 11 16.21 17.44 26.19
N ARG A 12 16.16 16.11 26.29
CA ARG A 12 14.94 15.30 26.10
C ARG A 12 13.87 15.64 27.13
N GLN A 13 14.24 15.68 28.41
CA GLN A 13 13.32 16.02 29.51
C GLN A 13 12.84 17.47 29.41
N SER A 14 13.74 18.42 29.08
CA SER A 14 13.37 19.82 28.87
C SER A 14 12.50 20.01 27.62
N PHE A 15 12.76 19.30 26.53
CA PHE A 15 11.97 19.41 25.30
C PHE A 15 10.56 18.82 25.48
N ALA A 16 10.48 17.63 26.09
CA ALA A 16 9.21 16.96 26.38
C ALA A 16 8.36 17.72 27.41
N ALA A 17 8.96 18.21 28.50
CA ALA A 17 8.23 18.90 29.56
C ALA A 17 7.80 20.33 29.19
N THR A 18 8.56 21.03 28.34
CA THR A 18 8.32 22.46 28.04
C THR A 18 7.50 22.68 26.77
N TYR A 19 7.64 21.83 25.74
CA TYR A 19 7.11 22.13 24.41
C TYR A 19 5.92 21.25 23.98
N ILE A 20 5.73 20.07 24.56
CA ILE A 20 4.54 19.23 24.32
C ILE A 20 3.24 19.93 24.79
N PRO A 21 3.21 20.61 25.95
CA PRO A 21 2.01 21.34 26.40
C PRO A 21 1.77 22.63 25.59
N ALA A 22 2.83 23.30 25.13
CA ALA A 22 2.75 24.57 24.40
C ALA A 22 2.25 24.43 22.94
N LEU A 23 2.17 23.20 22.42
CA LEU A 23 1.68 22.87 21.07
C LEU A 23 0.21 22.43 21.05
N GLY A 24 -0.51 22.46 22.18
CA GLY A 24 -1.95 22.18 22.23
C GLY A 24 -2.34 20.79 21.72
N ALA A 25 -1.50 19.77 21.96
CA ALA A 25 -1.71 18.43 21.44
C ALA A 25 -2.52 17.56 22.41
N SER A 26 -3.83 17.43 22.19
CA SER A 26 -4.58 16.27 22.68
C SER A 26 -4.52 15.17 21.62
N ASN A 27 -4.04 13.98 21.99
CA ASN A 27 -3.97 12.75 21.18
C ASN A 27 -2.82 12.67 20.17
N TRP A 28 -1.61 12.48 20.71
CA TRP A 28 -0.42 12.07 19.94
C TRP A 28 -0.55 10.65 19.33
N GLU A 29 -1.51 9.85 19.78
CA GLU A 29 -1.63 8.42 19.47
C GLU A 29 -2.40 8.07 18.18
N ARG A 30 -2.98 9.06 17.47
CA ARG A 30 -3.83 8.81 16.28
C ARG A 30 -3.25 9.26 14.93
N GLY A 31 -2.07 9.87 14.89
CA GLY A 31 -1.44 10.24 13.62
C GLY A 31 -2.10 11.38 12.83
N GLU A 32 -3.07 12.09 13.43
CA GLU A 32 -3.63 13.34 12.92
C GLU A 32 -3.04 14.50 13.74
N VAL A 33 -2.39 15.47 13.09
CA VAL A 33 -1.87 16.67 13.77
C VAL A 33 -2.87 17.80 13.54
N ALA A 34 -3.63 18.16 14.57
CA ALA A 34 -4.36 19.43 14.62
C ALA A 34 -3.77 20.28 15.77
N VAL A 35 -3.29 21.48 15.46
CA VAL A 35 -2.71 22.42 16.44
C VAL A 35 -3.81 23.37 16.94
N PHE A 36 -4.29 23.23 18.18
CA PHE A 36 -5.21 24.22 18.76
C PHE A 36 -4.43 25.27 19.57
N LEU A 37 -4.68 26.56 19.31
CA LEU A 37 -4.32 27.65 20.21
C LEU A 37 -5.62 28.20 20.80
N ASN A 38 -5.85 27.92 22.10
CA ASN A 38 -7.14 28.09 22.77
C ASN A 38 -7.67 29.53 22.83
N GLY A 39 -9.00 29.63 22.81
CA GLY A 39 -9.81 30.71 23.36
C GLY A 39 -11.19 30.17 23.79
N ALA A 40 -11.43 30.17 25.10
CA ALA A 40 -12.64 30.03 25.92
C ALA A 40 -14.02 29.58 25.36
N ASP A 41 -14.69 28.77 26.21
CA ASP A 41 -16.13 28.60 26.48
C ASP A 41 -17.11 28.18 25.37
N ALA A 42 -17.73 27.00 25.54
CA ALA A 42 -19.19 26.84 25.46
C ALA A 42 -19.64 25.48 26.05
N MET A 43 -20.47 25.59 27.07
CA MET A 43 -21.26 24.56 27.75
C MET A 43 -22.45 24.04 26.91
N LEU A 44 -22.83 22.78 27.19
CA LEU A 44 -24.20 22.21 27.26
C LEU A 44 -25.12 22.25 26.02
N ALA A 45 -25.57 21.07 25.56
CA ALA A 45 -26.96 20.58 25.72
C ALA A 45 -27.28 19.36 24.80
N GLU A 46 -27.72 18.26 25.41
CA GLU A 46 -28.68 17.28 24.84
C GLU A 46 -30.10 17.93 24.76
N PRO A 47 -31.13 17.43 24.00
CA PRO A 47 -31.67 16.05 24.05
C PRO A 47 -32.41 15.58 22.75
N PRO A 48 -33.44 14.69 22.78
CA PRO A 48 -33.33 13.22 22.62
C PRO A 48 -34.15 12.68 21.42
N TRP A 49 -34.08 11.38 21.10
CA TRP A 49 -35.25 10.49 20.85
C TRP A 49 -34.86 9.05 20.48
N GLU A 50 -35.75 8.12 20.87
CA GLU A 50 -35.63 6.65 20.95
C GLU A 50 -35.84 5.88 19.62
N PRO A 51 -35.42 4.60 19.55
CA PRO A 51 -35.55 3.71 18.39
C PRO A 51 -36.90 2.95 18.34
N PRO A 52 -37.34 2.46 17.16
CA PRO A 52 -38.54 1.64 17.07
C PRO A 52 -38.28 0.17 17.47
N ALA A 53 -39.24 -0.36 18.22
CA ALA A 53 -39.37 -1.76 18.59
C ALA A 53 -39.69 -2.65 17.37
N PHE A 54 -39.19 -3.89 17.38
CA PHE A 54 -39.77 -5.00 16.64
C PHE A 54 -40.11 -6.15 17.58
N PHE A 55 -41.34 -6.62 17.41
CA PHE A 55 -42.04 -7.59 18.21
C PHE A 55 -41.49 -9.02 18.08
N THR A 56 -41.61 -9.71 19.21
CA THR A 56 -41.56 -11.16 19.42
C THR A 56 -42.67 -11.88 18.65
N GLY A 57 -42.34 -13.03 18.08
CA GLY A 57 -43.29 -14.02 17.56
C GLY A 57 -43.22 -15.29 18.38
N ASP A 58 -44.40 -15.70 18.86
CA ASP A 58 -44.68 -16.83 19.73
C ASP A 58 -44.31 -18.20 19.16
N ALA A 59 -43.98 -19.12 20.07
CA ALA A 59 -44.33 -20.53 19.93
C ALA A 59 -44.46 -21.18 21.33
N GLN A 60 -45.70 -21.29 21.80
CA GLN A 60 -46.08 -22.01 23.01
C GLN A 60 -47.14 -23.06 22.65
N GLU A 61 -46.78 -24.35 22.70
CA GLU A 61 -47.62 -25.50 23.08
C GLU A 61 -46.66 -26.67 23.36
N SER A 62 -46.43 -27.12 24.60
CA SER A 62 -47.25 -28.16 25.24
C SER A 62 -46.64 -28.48 26.63
N ALA A 63 -47.05 -27.73 27.67
CA ALA A 63 -46.52 -27.89 29.02
C ALA A 63 -47.54 -28.58 29.95
N LEU A 64 -47.73 -29.89 29.81
CA LEU A 64 -48.46 -30.67 30.82
C LEU A 64 -47.96 -32.11 31.00
N VAL A 65 -47.30 -32.71 30.00
CA VAL A 65 -46.70 -34.04 30.11
C VAL A 65 -45.28 -34.02 30.71
N VAL A 66 -44.52 -32.93 30.52
CA VAL A 66 -43.13 -32.80 31.00
C VAL A 66 -43.04 -32.54 32.50
N ARG A 67 -44.06 -31.90 33.12
CA ARG A 67 -44.04 -31.57 34.55
C ARG A 67 -44.26 -32.79 35.45
N LEU A 68 -44.98 -33.83 34.99
CA LEU A 68 -45.23 -35.03 35.80
C LEU A 68 -44.01 -35.99 35.83
N LEU A 69 -43.25 -36.06 34.73
CA LEU A 69 -42.05 -36.90 34.62
C LEU A 69 -40.83 -36.33 35.36
N MET A 70 -40.76 -35.01 35.52
CA MET A 70 -39.69 -34.34 36.29
C MET A 70 -39.84 -34.55 37.81
N ILE A 71 -41.07 -34.61 38.33
CA ILE A 71 -41.31 -34.82 39.77
C ILE A 71 -40.95 -36.26 40.19
N LEU A 72 -41.24 -37.25 39.34
CA LEU A 72 -40.86 -38.65 39.57
C LEU A 72 -39.34 -38.89 39.43
N ARG A 73 -38.65 -38.17 38.54
CA ARG A 73 -37.17 -38.20 38.45
C ARG A 73 -36.50 -37.52 39.63
N ALA A 74 -37.06 -36.41 40.14
CA ALA A 74 -36.50 -35.70 41.29
C ALA A 74 -36.58 -36.54 42.58
N ALA A 75 -37.67 -37.26 42.81
CA ALA A 75 -37.82 -38.12 43.99
C ALA A 75 -36.85 -39.32 43.99
N LEU A 76 -36.61 -39.93 42.81
CA LEU A 76 -35.66 -41.03 42.69
C LEU A 76 -34.20 -40.57 42.85
N PHE A 77 -33.89 -39.33 42.42
CA PHE A 77 -32.56 -38.74 42.54
C PHE A 77 -32.22 -38.40 43.99
N VAL A 78 -33.19 -37.93 44.78
CA VAL A 78 -32.98 -37.60 46.20
C VAL A 78 -32.68 -38.85 47.04
N VAL A 79 -33.33 -39.99 46.77
CA VAL A 79 -33.05 -41.25 47.49
C VAL A 79 -31.69 -41.85 47.12
N LEU A 80 -31.22 -41.66 45.88
CA LEU A 80 -29.88 -42.06 45.45
C LEU A 80 -28.78 -41.14 46.03
N CYS A 81 -29.08 -39.84 46.20
CA CYS A 81 -28.15 -38.89 46.81
C CYS A 81 -27.93 -39.12 48.32
N VAL A 82 -28.97 -39.52 49.06
CA VAL A 82 -28.85 -39.76 50.51
C VAL A 82 -28.03 -41.03 50.81
N SER A 83 -28.04 -42.03 49.92
CA SER A 83 -27.22 -43.24 50.07
C SER A 83 -25.74 -43.04 49.71
N PHE A 84 -25.39 -41.98 48.97
CA PHE A 84 -24.00 -41.64 48.61
C PHE A 84 -23.36 -40.57 49.49
N ALA A 85 -24.12 -39.89 50.34
CA ALA A 85 -23.61 -38.83 51.23
C ALA A 85 -22.69 -39.34 52.36
N ALA A 86 -22.60 -40.66 52.56
CA ALA A 86 -21.70 -41.27 53.54
C ALA A 86 -20.37 -41.80 52.95
N ALA A 87 -20.06 -41.54 51.68
CA ALA A 87 -18.84 -42.03 51.05
C ALA A 87 -18.02 -40.92 50.37
N ALA A 88 -16.82 -40.70 50.92
CA ALA A 88 -15.68 -40.01 50.35
C ALA A 88 -15.74 -38.47 50.26
N LYS A 89 -15.30 -37.80 51.34
CA LYS A 89 -14.38 -36.67 51.18
C LYS A 89 -13.17 -37.19 50.40
N LYS A 90 -13.20 -37.12 49.06
CA LYS A 90 -12.01 -37.36 48.25
C LYS A 90 -10.94 -36.37 48.72
N PRO A 91 -9.75 -36.81 49.15
CA PRO A 91 -8.68 -35.89 49.47
C PRO A 91 -8.44 -35.01 48.23
N LYS A 92 -8.34 -33.69 48.39
CA LYS A 92 -7.88 -32.79 47.32
C LYS A 92 -6.61 -33.43 46.74
N ALA A 93 -6.62 -33.73 45.45
CA ALA A 93 -5.46 -34.32 44.79
C ALA A 93 -4.27 -33.40 45.09
N LYS A 94 -3.22 -33.94 45.73
CA LYS A 94 -2.03 -33.14 46.04
C LYS A 94 -1.49 -32.57 44.71
N PRO A 95 -1.24 -31.26 44.62
CA PRO A 95 -0.84 -30.61 43.36
C PRO A 95 0.51 -31.13 42.83
N CYS A 96 1.29 -31.81 43.68
CA CYS A 96 2.51 -32.48 43.30
C CYS A 96 2.78 -33.72 44.19
N LYS A 97 3.38 -34.77 43.62
CA LYS A 97 3.92 -35.91 44.37
C LYS A 97 5.34 -35.57 44.84
N ARG A 98 5.52 -35.30 46.13
CA ARG A 98 6.87 -35.21 46.74
C ARG A 98 7.59 -36.54 46.55
N THR A 99 8.65 -36.56 45.75
CA THR A 99 9.49 -37.75 45.51
C THR A 99 10.78 -37.63 46.30
N ALA A 100 11.26 -38.74 46.88
CA ALA A 100 12.58 -38.77 47.51
C ALA A 100 13.67 -38.69 46.44
N PHE A 101 14.75 -37.94 46.71
CA PHE A 101 15.89 -37.86 45.82
C PHE A 101 16.54 -39.24 45.66
N SER A 102 16.77 -39.66 44.43
CA SER A 102 17.52 -40.87 44.11
C SER A 102 18.72 -40.52 43.23
N ARG A 103 19.92 -40.79 43.74
CA ARG A 103 21.19 -40.46 43.06
C ARG A 103 21.39 -41.21 41.73
N HIS A 104 20.67 -42.32 41.52
CA HIS A 104 20.80 -43.18 40.35
C HIS A 104 19.80 -42.87 39.23
N THR A 105 18.67 -42.24 39.54
CA THR A 105 17.55 -42.09 38.60
C THR A 105 17.15 -40.63 38.36
N THR A 106 17.56 -39.70 39.22
CA THR A 106 17.10 -38.31 39.15
C THR A 106 18.28 -37.34 39.11
N ASN A 107 18.25 -36.42 38.14
CA ASN A 107 19.17 -35.29 38.13
C ASN A 107 18.90 -34.43 39.38
N TYR A 108 19.94 -34.21 40.18
CA TYR A 108 19.85 -33.45 41.43
C TYR A 108 19.20 -32.08 41.20
N GLN A 109 19.61 -31.34 40.17
CA GLN A 109 19.09 -30.01 39.87
C GLN A 109 17.60 -30.01 39.54
N ALA A 110 17.17 -30.88 38.62
CA ALA A 110 15.76 -30.98 38.22
C ALA A 110 14.86 -31.40 39.39
N TRP A 111 15.36 -32.29 40.25
CA TRP A 111 14.66 -32.66 41.49
C TRP A 111 14.50 -31.44 42.43
N ARG A 112 15.49 -30.53 42.50
CA ARG A 112 15.40 -29.28 43.29
C ARG A 112 14.40 -28.27 42.80
N GLU A 113 14.42 -28.05 41.50
CA GLU A 113 13.47 -27.18 40.85
C GLU A 113 12.05 -27.67 41.13
N GLN A 114 11.78 -28.95 40.88
CA GLN A 114 10.44 -29.52 41.10
C GLN A 114 10.03 -29.50 42.57
N MET A 115 10.90 -29.90 43.50
CA MET A 115 10.57 -29.88 44.93
C MET A 115 10.22 -28.45 45.42
N THR A 116 10.95 -27.45 44.95
CA THR A 116 10.68 -26.03 45.28
C THR A 116 9.32 -25.59 44.76
N VAL A 117 8.95 -25.96 43.53
CA VAL A 117 7.62 -25.66 42.99
C VAL A 117 6.53 -26.37 43.79
N CYS A 118 6.76 -27.62 44.20
CA CYS A 118 5.78 -28.37 44.99
C CYS A 118 5.56 -27.78 46.38
N ASP A 119 6.58 -27.15 46.98
CA ASP A 119 6.46 -26.42 48.24
C ASP A 119 5.70 -25.09 48.05
N LEU A 120 5.98 -24.37 46.96
CA LEU A 120 5.23 -23.15 46.62
C LEU A 120 3.75 -23.41 46.31
N LEU A 121 3.44 -24.57 45.72
CA LEU A 121 2.08 -24.93 45.32
C LEU A 121 1.25 -25.61 46.42
N GLN A 122 1.79 -25.83 47.63
CA GLN A 122 1.08 -26.59 48.67
C GLN A 122 -0.27 -25.95 49.06
N ASP A 123 -0.30 -24.63 49.19
CA ASP A 123 -1.49 -23.84 49.56
C ASP A 123 -1.94 -22.86 48.45
N TYR A 124 -1.44 -23.07 47.23
CA TYR A 124 -1.71 -22.19 46.10
C TYR A 124 -3.06 -22.50 45.45
N ASP A 125 -3.92 -21.49 45.32
CA ASP A 125 -5.15 -21.57 44.54
C ASP A 125 -4.99 -20.87 43.18
N ALA A 126 -5.03 -21.69 42.12
CA ALA A 126 -4.92 -21.24 40.73
C ALA A 126 -6.18 -20.52 40.22
N ALA A 127 -7.32 -20.63 40.91
CA ALA A 127 -8.54 -19.91 40.54
C ALA A 127 -8.51 -18.44 40.99
N VAL A 128 -7.67 -18.10 41.97
CA VAL A 128 -7.59 -16.76 42.55
C VAL A 128 -6.49 -15.94 41.88
N ARG A 129 -6.85 -14.74 41.40
CA ARG A 129 -5.90 -13.80 40.82
C ARG A 129 -4.86 -13.32 41.85
N PRO A 130 -3.62 -13.03 41.44
CA PRO A 130 -2.63 -12.40 42.31
C PRO A 130 -3.11 -11.04 42.85
N SER A 131 -2.54 -10.62 43.97
CA SER A 131 -2.94 -9.40 44.67
C SER A 131 -2.53 -8.09 43.97
N GLY A 132 -1.72 -8.18 42.90
CA GLY A 132 -1.11 -7.05 42.20
C GLY A 132 0.12 -6.47 42.91
N ARG A 133 0.55 -7.07 44.02
CA ARG A 133 1.77 -6.68 44.73
C ARG A 133 3.00 -6.98 43.89
N THR A 134 3.93 -6.04 43.88
CA THR A 134 5.23 -6.19 43.21
C THR A 134 6.35 -6.04 44.23
N PRO A 135 7.57 -6.54 43.96
CA PRO A 135 8.71 -6.35 44.86
C PRO A 135 9.02 -4.87 45.17
N TYR A 136 8.57 -3.96 44.32
CA TYR A 136 8.81 -2.52 44.43
C TYR A 136 7.63 -1.76 45.03
N ASN A 137 6.43 -2.34 45.01
CA ASN A 137 5.21 -1.72 45.50
C ASN A 137 4.29 -2.77 46.16
N ASP A 138 4.07 -2.64 47.46
CA ASP A 138 3.30 -3.58 48.28
C ASP A 138 1.79 -3.22 48.37
N SER A 139 1.35 -2.18 47.66
CA SER A 139 -0.08 -1.86 47.55
C SER A 139 -0.82 -2.92 46.73
N LYS A 140 -1.97 -3.39 47.21
CA LYS A 140 -2.88 -4.24 46.43
C LYS A 140 -3.46 -3.43 45.27
N GLY A 141 -3.54 -4.02 44.08
CA GLY A 141 -3.99 -3.33 42.87
C GLY A 141 -4.28 -4.25 41.69
N ALA A 142 -4.29 -3.66 40.50
CA ALA A 142 -4.38 -4.38 39.24
C ALA A 142 -3.08 -5.18 39.00
N VAL A 143 -3.21 -6.37 38.43
CA VAL A 143 -2.06 -7.16 38.00
C VAL A 143 -1.57 -6.58 36.67
N MET A 144 -0.35 -6.05 36.69
CA MET A 144 0.30 -5.54 35.49
C MET A 144 0.83 -6.72 34.67
N VAL A 145 0.25 -6.94 33.50
CA VAL A 145 0.66 -7.99 32.56
C VAL A 145 1.43 -7.37 31.42
N THR A 146 2.75 -7.51 31.46
CA THR A 146 3.63 -7.09 30.38
C THR A 146 3.57 -8.11 29.25
N THR A 147 3.35 -7.67 28.02
CA THR A 147 3.18 -8.56 26.87
C THR A 147 4.12 -8.21 25.73
N SER A 148 4.67 -9.24 25.09
CA SER A 148 5.45 -9.12 23.86
C SER A 148 4.98 -10.12 22.81
N LEU A 149 5.05 -9.69 21.55
CA LEU A 149 4.61 -10.48 20.40
C LEU A 149 5.80 -10.73 19.46
N ASP A 150 6.15 -12.00 19.24
CA ASP A 150 7.15 -12.41 18.24
C ASP A 150 6.43 -12.98 17.02
N ILE A 151 6.25 -12.16 15.98
CA ILE A 151 5.57 -12.53 14.75
C ILE A 151 6.54 -13.35 13.88
N ARG A 152 6.19 -14.62 13.67
CA ARG A 152 6.98 -15.55 12.87
C ARG A 152 6.67 -15.42 11.39
N SER A 153 5.39 -15.43 11.05
CA SER A 153 4.93 -15.27 9.68
C SER A 153 3.46 -14.89 9.64
N ILE A 154 3.07 -14.21 8.58
CA ILE A 154 1.68 -14.10 8.15
C ILE A 154 1.55 -15.08 6.98
N SER A 155 0.81 -16.17 7.17
CA SER A 155 0.85 -17.31 6.25
C SER A 155 -0.06 -17.12 5.04
N ALA A 156 -1.23 -16.53 5.24
CA ALA A 156 -2.21 -16.32 4.18
C ALA A 156 -3.10 -15.12 4.53
N VAL A 157 -3.52 -14.40 3.50
CA VAL A 157 -4.51 -13.33 3.56
C VAL A 157 -5.62 -13.73 2.61
N SER A 158 -6.86 -13.84 3.11
CA SER A 158 -8.03 -14.22 2.34
C SER A 158 -8.93 -12.99 2.17
N GLU A 159 -8.90 -12.39 0.99
CA GLU A 159 -9.76 -11.26 0.66
C GLU A 159 -11.23 -11.67 0.62
N LYS A 160 -11.53 -12.88 0.12
CA LYS A 160 -12.89 -13.42 0.04
C LYS A 160 -13.57 -13.54 1.40
N ASN A 161 -12.85 -14.00 2.41
CA ASN A 161 -13.39 -14.19 3.75
C ASN A 161 -13.15 -12.98 4.67
N MET A 162 -12.40 -11.97 4.22
CA MET A 162 -11.96 -10.81 5.01
C MET A 162 -11.20 -11.23 6.29
N GLU A 163 -10.19 -12.10 6.12
CA GLU A 163 -9.41 -12.65 7.22
C GLU A 163 -7.93 -12.86 6.85
N PHE A 164 -7.07 -12.95 7.86
CA PHE A 164 -5.67 -13.28 7.68
C PHE A 164 -5.20 -14.27 8.74
N VAL A 165 -4.20 -15.07 8.37
CA VAL A 165 -3.62 -16.11 9.23
C VAL A 165 -2.28 -15.62 9.75
N ALA A 166 -2.18 -15.43 11.06
CA ALA A 166 -0.96 -15.01 11.72
C ALA A 166 -0.41 -16.13 12.61
N GLN A 167 0.90 -16.39 12.49
CA GLN A 167 1.62 -17.26 13.40
C GLN A 167 2.62 -16.43 14.22
N PHE A 168 2.50 -16.53 15.53
CA PHE A 168 3.33 -15.76 16.44
C PHE A 168 3.57 -16.51 17.77
N ARG A 169 4.61 -16.06 18.47
CA ARG A 169 4.88 -16.40 19.86
C ARG A 169 4.29 -15.31 20.74
N PHE A 170 3.43 -15.71 21.66
CA PHE A 170 2.79 -14.82 22.60
C PHE A 170 3.44 -14.98 23.96
N ARG A 171 4.10 -13.92 24.42
CA ARG A 171 4.80 -13.89 25.70
C ARG A 171 4.11 -12.92 26.65
N GLN A 172 3.89 -13.38 27.88
CA GLN A 172 3.26 -12.60 28.95
C GLN A 172 4.07 -12.74 30.22
N GLU A 173 4.21 -11.63 30.94
CA GLU A 173 4.95 -11.57 32.18
C GLU A 173 4.15 -10.80 33.23
N TRP A 174 4.06 -11.36 34.43
CA TRP A 174 3.38 -10.73 35.56
C TRP A 174 4.04 -11.13 36.87
N TYR A 175 3.70 -10.44 37.96
CA TYR A 175 4.17 -10.79 39.30
C TYR A 175 3.08 -11.53 40.08
N ASP A 176 3.45 -12.59 40.80
CA ASP A 176 2.61 -13.26 41.80
C ASP A 176 3.39 -13.34 43.11
N ASP A 177 2.90 -12.63 44.13
CA ASP A 177 3.50 -12.52 45.45
C ASP A 177 3.55 -13.87 46.19
N ARG A 178 2.60 -14.77 45.89
CA ARG A 178 2.51 -16.10 46.51
C ARG A 178 3.61 -17.06 46.06
N LEU A 179 4.29 -16.74 44.96
CA LEU A 179 5.31 -17.61 44.34
C LEU A 179 6.74 -17.11 44.55
N ARG A 180 6.93 -16.13 45.44
CA ARG A 180 8.24 -15.58 45.79
C ARG A 180 9.01 -16.55 46.70
N PHE A 181 10.25 -16.86 46.37
CA PHE A 181 11.12 -17.72 47.17
C PHE A 181 12.49 -17.11 47.54
N ILE A 182 12.67 -15.80 47.31
CA ILE A 182 13.83 -15.01 47.79
C ILE A 182 13.92 -14.99 49.33
N GLU A 183 12.79 -14.90 50.03
CA GLU A 183 12.73 -14.55 51.46
C GLU A 183 13.10 -15.72 52.40
N HIS A 184 13.28 -16.92 51.84
CA HIS A 184 13.76 -18.08 52.58
C HIS A 184 15.27 -18.24 52.42
N GLN A 185 16.02 -17.13 52.51
CA GLN A 185 17.49 -17.06 52.63
C GLN A 185 17.92 -16.56 54.02
N GLY A 186 17.07 -16.73 55.05
CA GLY A 186 17.46 -16.47 56.44
C GLY A 186 18.48 -17.51 56.95
N LEU A 187 19.20 -17.19 58.03
CA LEU A 187 20.27 -18.02 58.65
C LEU A 187 19.91 -19.51 58.98
N LEU A 188 18.68 -19.95 58.76
CA LEU A 188 18.14 -21.29 59.06
C LEU A 188 17.52 -22.00 57.84
N SER A 189 17.55 -21.41 56.64
CA SER A 189 16.98 -22.03 55.44
C SER A 189 18.01 -22.89 54.70
N PRO A 190 17.65 -24.11 54.26
CA PRO A 190 18.57 -24.98 53.55
C PRO A 190 19.01 -24.35 52.23
N ASP A 191 20.30 -24.49 51.91
CA ASP A 191 21.10 -24.01 50.76
C ASP A 191 20.58 -24.44 49.35
N TYR A 192 19.37 -24.97 49.32
CA TYR A 192 18.75 -25.68 48.23
C TYR A 192 17.87 -24.81 47.32
N ARG A 193 17.56 -23.56 47.70
CA ARG A 193 16.66 -22.65 46.95
C ARG A 193 17.37 -21.53 46.18
N ASN A 194 18.68 -21.66 45.92
CA ASN A 194 19.45 -20.68 45.15
C ASN A 194 19.24 -20.82 43.63
N PHE A 195 18.03 -20.55 43.14
CA PHE A 195 17.69 -20.53 41.71
C PHE A 195 17.24 -19.13 41.30
N GLU A 196 17.73 -18.63 40.18
CA GLU A 196 17.19 -17.40 39.59
C GLU A 196 15.87 -17.68 38.86
N TYR A 197 15.81 -18.77 38.09
CA TYR A 197 14.63 -19.22 37.35
C TYR A 197 14.35 -20.69 37.61
N ILE A 198 13.07 -21.03 37.75
CA ILE A 198 12.57 -22.39 37.91
C ILE A 198 11.56 -22.70 36.81
N HIS A 199 11.71 -23.86 36.18
CA HIS A 199 10.77 -24.35 35.18
C HIS A 199 9.61 -25.09 35.83
N VAL A 200 8.38 -24.70 35.47
CA VAL A 200 7.16 -25.36 35.96
C VAL A 200 6.83 -26.56 35.08
N ALA A 201 6.52 -27.69 35.69
CA ALA A 201 6.06 -28.87 34.98
C ALA A 201 4.61 -28.71 34.47
N ARG A 202 4.21 -29.49 33.47
CA ARG A 202 2.91 -29.31 32.78
C ARG A 202 1.69 -29.71 33.61
N ASP A 203 1.88 -30.59 34.58
CA ASP A 203 0.86 -31.10 35.49
C ASP A 203 0.50 -30.11 36.61
N GLN A 204 1.42 -29.18 36.90
CA GLN A 204 1.26 -28.14 37.90
C GLN A 204 0.37 -27.00 37.35
N ARG A 205 -0.70 -26.68 38.09
CA ARG A 205 -1.67 -25.65 37.71
C ARG A 205 -1.36 -24.35 38.44
N LEU A 206 -1.20 -23.27 37.67
CA LEU A 206 -0.97 -21.91 38.14
C LEU A 206 -2.04 -20.99 37.57
N TRP A 207 -2.25 -19.84 38.22
CA TRP A 207 -3.10 -18.81 37.64
C TRP A 207 -2.41 -18.22 36.39
N ILE A 208 -3.15 -18.08 35.30
CA ILE A 208 -2.70 -17.49 34.03
C ILE A 208 -3.76 -16.48 33.61
N PRO A 209 -3.39 -15.29 33.10
CA PRO A 209 -4.36 -14.31 32.64
C PRO A 209 -5.23 -14.87 31.50
N ASP A 210 -6.52 -14.58 31.54
CA ASP A 210 -7.57 -15.05 30.61
C ASP A 210 -7.61 -14.21 29.31
N THR A 211 -6.43 -14.10 28.69
CA THR A 211 -6.26 -13.25 27.51
C THR A 211 -6.93 -13.89 26.30
N PHE A 212 -7.87 -13.17 25.68
CA PHE A 212 -8.55 -13.59 24.47
C PHE A 212 -8.31 -12.58 23.34
N PHE A 213 -8.36 -13.06 22.10
CA PHE A 213 -8.19 -12.24 20.91
C PHE A 213 -9.56 -11.78 20.44
N GLN A 214 -9.80 -10.47 20.41
CA GLN A 214 -11.12 -9.89 20.14
C GLN A 214 -11.59 -10.15 18.71
N ASN A 215 -10.65 -10.20 17.77
CA ASN A 215 -10.91 -10.42 16.35
C ASN A 215 -10.58 -11.84 15.87
N GLU A 216 -10.47 -12.81 16.79
CA GLU A 216 -10.27 -14.22 16.45
C GLU A 216 -11.54 -14.87 15.90
N ARG A 217 -11.39 -15.54 14.76
CA ARG A 217 -12.43 -16.41 14.18
C ARG A 217 -12.16 -17.88 14.47
N ASN A 218 -10.89 -18.26 14.46
CA ASN A 218 -10.44 -19.60 14.76
C ASN A 218 -8.98 -19.56 15.23
N GLY A 219 -8.56 -20.53 16.03
CA GLY A 219 -7.20 -20.60 16.53
C GLY A 219 -6.75 -22.02 16.84
N TRP A 220 -5.45 -22.27 16.69
CA TRP A 220 -4.84 -23.56 17.01
C TRP A 220 -3.67 -23.41 17.96
N TYR A 221 -3.62 -24.34 18.90
CA TYR A 221 -2.47 -24.58 19.75
C TYR A 221 -1.54 -25.60 19.12
N HIS A 222 -0.23 -25.33 19.16
CA HIS A 222 0.78 -26.23 18.60
C HIS A 222 1.17 -27.31 19.63
N MET A 223 0.90 -28.58 19.31
CA MET A 223 1.06 -29.73 20.22
C MET A 223 1.83 -30.92 19.61
N LEU A 224 2.62 -30.69 18.57
CA LEU A 224 3.35 -31.76 17.86
C LEU A 224 4.55 -32.26 18.69
N ASP A 225 4.61 -33.57 18.95
CA ASP A 225 5.46 -34.25 19.96
C ASP A 225 5.13 -33.81 21.40
N GLN A 226 5.19 -32.49 21.64
CA GLN A 226 4.91 -31.87 22.92
C GLN A 226 4.18 -30.53 22.76
N GLU A 227 3.49 -30.09 23.80
CA GLU A 227 2.85 -28.77 23.82
C GLU A 227 3.90 -27.65 23.78
N ASN A 228 3.80 -26.76 22.79
CA ASN A 228 4.69 -25.62 22.60
C ASN A 228 4.33 -24.44 23.53
N ARG A 229 4.44 -24.70 24.83
CA ARG A 229 4.33 -23.70 25.91
C ARG A 229 5.44 -23.89 26.92
N PHE A 230 5.89 -22.81 27.54
CA PHE A 230 6.69 -22.89 28.75
C PHE A 230 6.22 -21.87 29.78
N LEU A 231 6.43 -22.21 31.04
CA LEU A 231 6.17 -21.33 32.18
C LEU A 231 7.39 -21.38 33.10
N LYS A 232 7.96 -20.21 33.40
CA LYS A 232 9.08 -20.07 34.32
C LYS A 232 8.71 -19.13 35.45
N ILE A 233 9.17 -19.44 36.65
CA ILE A 233 9.04 -18.59 37.84
C ILE A 233 10.44 -18.06 38.15
N ARG A 234 10.56 -16.74 38.30
CA ARG A 234 11.77 -16.07 38.80
C ARG A 234 11.73 -16.00 40.32
N SER A 235 12.90 -15.95 40.96
CA SER A 235 13.05 -15.92 42.42
C SER A 235 12.21 -14.87 43.15
N ASP A 236 11.98 -13.72 42.51
CA ASP A 236 11.19 -12.60 43.03
C ASP A 236 9.67 -12.74 42.85
N GLY A 237 9.20 -13.86 42.29
CA GLY A 237 7.78 -14.10 42.02
C GLY A 237 7.33 -13.61 40.63
N LYS A 238 8.23 -13.17 39.75
CA LYS A 238 7.86 -12.87 38.35
C LYS A 238 7.65 -14.16 37.56
N LEU A 239 6.51 -14.29 36.90
CA LEU A 239 6.22 -15.38 35.98
C LEU A 239 6.45 -14.96 34.54
N ILE A 240 6.99 -15.88 33.74
CA ILE A 240 7.16 -15.72 32.30
C ILE A 240 6.42 -16.87 31.63
N TYR A 241 5.33 -16.53 30.97
CA TYR A 241 4.52 -17.43 30.16
C TYR A 241 4.79 -17.17 28.68
N ASP A 242 5.01 -18.23 27.93
CA ASP A 242 5.25 -18.15 26.50
C ASP A 242 4.57 -19.31 25.79
N ARG A 243 3.87 -18.99 24.70
CA ARG A 243 3.14 -19.98 23.89
C ARG A 243 3.18 -19.64 22.41
N ARG A 244 3.32 -20.66 21.58
CA ARG A 244 3.16 -20.52 20.12
C ARG A 244 1.68 -20.64 19.74
N LEU A 245 1.18 -19.67 18.98
CA LEU A 245 -0.20 -19.62 18.50
C LEU A 245 -0.25 -19.45 16.97
N THR A 246 -1.26 -20.04 16.35
CA THR A 246 -1.66 -19.72 14.98
C THR A 246 -3.13 -19.34 15.01
N LEU A 247 -3.45 -18.11 14.63
CA LEU A 247 -4.81 -17.57 14.68
C LEU A 247 -5.26 -17.15 13.28
N ILE A 248 -6.54 -17.37 13.00
CA ILE A 248 -7.27 -16.73 11.91
C ILE A 248 -7.98 -15.52 12.52
N LEU A 249 -7.58 -14.35 12.05
CA LEU A 249 -8.06 -13.07 12.56
C LEU A 249 -8.89 -12.37 11.50
N ALA A 250 -10.03 -11.82 11.91
CA ALA A 250 -10.87 -11.00 11.06
C ALA A 250 -10.16 -9.67 10.76
N CYS A 251 -10.21 -9.26 9.49
CA CYS A 251 -9.68 -7.98 9.02
C CYS A 251 -10.63 -7.40 7.97
N SER A 252 -11.30 -6.30 8.29
CA SER A 252 -12.16 -5.60 7.32
C SER A 252 -11.28 -4.87 6.30
N MET A 253 -11.22 -5.41 5.08
CA MET A 253 -10.40 -4.86 4.00
C MET A 253 -11.23 -3.91 3.12
N HIS A 254 -10.65 -2.78 2.75
CA HIS A 254 -11.24 -1.82 1.83
C HIS A 254 -10.64 -2.00 0.44
N LEU A 255 -11.40 -2.62 -0.48
CA LEU A 255 -10.93 -3.08 -1.80
C LEU A 255 -11.24 -2.08 -2.94
N SER A 256 -11.56 -0.82 -2.63
CA SER A 256 -11.95 0.18 -3.64
C SER A 256 -10.86 0.45 -4.67
N ARG A 257 -9.58 0.40 -4.26
CA ARG A 257 -8.41 0.57 -5.12
C ARG A 257 -7.78 -0.75 -5.57
N TYR A 258 -8.44 -1.89 -5.40
CA TYR A 258 -7.89 -3.20 -5.75
C TYR A 258 -7.49 -3.27 -7.24
N PRO A 259 -6.25 -3.68 -7.61
CA PRO A 259 -5.19 -4.30 -6.77
C PRO A 259 -4.04 -3.34 -6.35
N MET A 260 -4.23 -2.02 -6.41
CA MET A 260 -3.25 -1.00 -5.97
C MET A 260 -3.56 -0.50 -4.55
N ASP A 261 -4.05 -1.40 -3.70
CA ASP A 261 -4.53 -1.12 -2.37
C ASP A 261 -3.48 -1.40 -1.29
N HIS A 262 -3.68 -0.76 -0.13
CA HIS A 262 -3.03 -1.12 1.12
C HIS A 262 -4.12 -1.49 2.13
N GLN A 263 -3.86 -2.50 2.94
CA GLN A 263 -4.80 -3.00 3.94
C GLN A 263 -4.22 -2.82 5.33
N ASN A 264 -5.03 -2.30 6.25
CA ASN A 264 -4.67 -2.16 7.65
C ASN A 264 -5.41 -3.25 8.43
N CYS A 265 -4.70 -4.31 8.78
CA CYS A 265 -5.22 -5.37 9.63
C CYS A 265 -4.72 -5.19 11.05
N GLU A 266 -5.47 -5.66 12.05
CA GLU A 266 -5.04 -5.58 13.44
C GLU A 266 -5.08 -6.93 14.15
N ILE A 267 -4.27 -7.08 15.19
CA ILE A 267 -4.32 -8.17 16.16
C ILE A 267 -4.66 -7.54 17.49
N ALA A 268 -5.90 -7.70 17.96
CA ALA A 268 -6.38 -7.09 19.21
C ALA A 268 -6.64 -8.18 20.25
N PHE A 269 -6.17 -7.95 21.48
CA PHE A 269 -6.39 -8.86 22.60
C PHE A 269 -6.66 -8.10 23.89
N ALA A 270 -7.48 -8.70 24.74
CA ALA A 270 -7.94 -8.15 26.01
C ALA A 270 -8.16 -9.29 27.02
N SER A 271 -8.45 -8.93 28.27
CA SER A 271 -8.91 -9.90 29.28
C SER A 271 -10.40 -10.15 29.09
N TYR A 272 -10.82 -11.41 29.26
CA TYR A 272 -12.22 -11.80 29.08
C TYR A 272 -13.10 -11.43 30.29
N ALA A 273 -12.66 -11.75 31.50
CA ALA A 273 -13.43 -11.57 32.73
C ALA A 273 -12.94 -10.41 33.60
N TYR A 274 -11.64 -10.10 33.58
CA TYR A 274 -11.05 -9.12 34.49
C TYR A 274 -11.08 -7.69 33.93
N THR A 275 -11.62 -6.76 34.71
CA THR A 275 -11.69 -5.34 34.35
C THR A 275 -10.33 -4.65 34.48
N THR A 276 -10.22 -3.40 34.04
CA THR A 276 -9.02 -2.55 34.22
C THR A 276 -8.61 -2.39 35.69
N ALA A 277 -9.52 -2.57 36.64
CA ALA A 277 -9.20 -2.56 38.07
C ALA A 277 -8.51 -3.84 38.55
N ASP A 278 -8.64 -4.93 37.79
CA ASP A 278 -8.11 -6.25 38.13
C ASP A 278 -6.84 -6.60 37.34
N ILE A 279 -6.83 -6.32 36.04
CA ILE A 279 -5.71 -6.59 35.12
C ILE A 279 -5.51 -5.40 34.20
N GLU A 280 -4.24 -5.00 34.04
CA GLU A 280 -3.84 -3.99 33.06
C GLU A 280 -2.73 -4.54 32.16
N TYR A 281 -2.95 -4.50 30.84
CA TYR A 281 -1.97 -4.95 29.86
C TYR A 281 -1.05 -3.81 29.45
N ILE A 282 0.25 -4.09 29.43
CA ILE A 282 1.28 -3.15 29.00
C ILE A 282 2.20 -3.83 27.98
N TRP A 283 2.69 -3.06 27.01
CA TRP A 283 3.69 -3.52 26.05
C TRP A 283 5.08 -3.66 26.69
N ASP A 284 5.75 -4.76 26.41
CA ASP A 284 7.17 -4.94 26.74
C ASP A 284 8.08 -4.07 25.86
N THR A 285 9.37 -4.00 26.20
CA THR A 285 10.39 -3.31 25.39
C THR A 285 11.49 -4.31 24.96
N PRO A 286 11.55 -4.75 23.68
CA PRO A 286 10.73 -4.32 22.54
C PRO A 286 9.31 -4.93 22.52
N PRO A 287 8.29 -4.20 22.03
CA PRO A 287 6.90 -4.65 22.07
C PRO A 287 6.59 -5.75 21.06
N ILE A 288 7.13 -5.60 19.85
CA ILE A 288 6.90 -6.49 18.73
C ILE A 288 8.26 -6.83 18.11
N ILE A 289 8.49 -8.12 17.91
CA ILE A 289 9.67 -8.65 17.21
C ILE A 289 9.15 -9.31 15.93
N LEU A 290 9.75 -8.95 14.79
CA LEU A 290 9.43 -9.54 13.50
C LEU A 290 10.56 -10.47 13.08
N HIS A 291 10.24 -11.73 12.78
CA HIS A 291 11.21 -12.69 12.28
C HIS A 291 11.68 -12.30 10.86
N GLU A 292 12.96 -12.49 10.54
CA GLU A 292 13.55 -12.08 9.25
C GLU A 292 12.83 -12.71 8.04
N GLY A 293 12.31 -13.94 8.20
CA GLY A 293 11.54 -14.65 7.18
C GLY A 293 10.05 -14.29 7.10
N ALA A 294 9.54 -13.36 7.93
CA ALA A 294 8.11 -13.07 8.01
C ALA A 294 7.54 -12.47 6.70
N ASN A 295 8.34 -11.69 5.98
CA ASN A 295 7.94 -11.10 4.69
C ASN A 295 7.94 -12.12 3.54
N GLY A 296 8.69 -13.22 3.65
CA GLY A 296 8.83 -14.22 2.58
C GLY A 296 7.67 -15.21 2.49
N ALA A 297 6.75 -15.20 3.46
CA ALA A 297 5.62 -16.13 3.51
C ALA A 297 4.41 -15.70 2.66
N LEU A 298 4.31 -14.41 2.33
CA LEU A 298 3.18 -13.83 1.59
C LEU A 298 3.54 -13.69 0.09
N PRO A 299 2.85 -14.38 -0.83
CA PRO A 299 3.16 -14.28 -2.25
C PRO A 299 2.64 -12.98 -2.89
N ASN A 300 1.54 -12.43 -2.38
CA ASN A 300 0.82 -11.29 -2.98
C ASN A 300 0.89 -10.01 -2.14
N PHE A 301 1.44 -10.08 -0.93
CA PHE A 301 1.48 -8.96 0.01
C PHE A 301 2.87 -8.83 0.63
N GLU A 302 3.24 -7.61 0.95
CA GLU A 302 4.41 -7.29 1.76
C GLU A 302 3.96 -6.59 3.05
N ILE A 303 4.67 -6.87 4.14
CA ILE A 303 4.44 -6.20 5.42
C ILE A 303 5.17 -4.85 5.37
N ALA A 304 4.42 -3.76 5.19
CA ALA A 304 4.97 -2.43 5.03
C ALA A 304 5.32 -1.78 6.38
N LYS A 305 4.46 -1.94 7.40
CA LYS A 305 4.64 -1.32 8.72
C LYS A 305 3.90 -2.08 9.81
N LEU A 306 4.50 -2.13 11.01
CA LEU A 306 3.83 -2.55 12.24
C LEU A 306 3.78 -1.38 13.24
N ILE A 307 2.63 -1.23 13.90
CA ILE A 307 2.38 -0.19 14.90
C ILE A 307 1.75 -0.87 16.12
N ASN A 308 2.33 -0.68 17.30
CA ASN A 308 1.72 -1.10 18.56
C ASN A 308 0.81 0.01 19.11
N GLY A 309 -0.31 -0.37 19.70
CA GLY A 309 -1.23 0.55 20.37
C GLY A 309 -1.84 -0.08 21.61
N SER A 310 -2.24 0.75 22.57
CA SER A 310 -3.11 0.39 23.68
C SER A 310 -4.55 0.78 23.35
N CYS A 311 -5.52 0.10 23.94
CA CYS A 311 -6.93 0.43 23.81
C CYS A 311 -7.70 0.08 25.08
N THR A 312 -8.87 0.68 25.26
CA THR A 312 -9.76 0.37 26.38
C THR A 312 -11.11 -0.03 25.82
N SER A 313 -11.47 -1.30 26.00
CA SER A 313 -12.74 -1.85 25.52
C SER A 313 -13.80 -1.65 26.59
N THR A 314 -14.81 -0.84 26.32
CA THR A 314 -15.94 -0.63 27.22
C THR A 314 -17.09 -1.54 26.79
N THR A 315 -17.58 -2.36 27.71
CA THR A 315 -18.75 -3.24 27.50
C THR A 315 -19.75 -3.03 28.64
N ASN A 316 -20.93 -3.65 28.53
CA ASN A 316 -21.96 -3.56 29.57
C ASN A 316 -21.49 -4.11 30.93
N THR A 317 -20.48 -4.98 30.96
CA THR A 317 -19.93 -5.58 32.19
C THR A 317 -18.84 -4.73 32.84
N GLY A 318 -18.19 -3.83 32.09
CA GLY A 318 -17.14 -2.97 32.61
C GLY A 318 -16.15 -2.49 31.57
N THR A 319 -15.06 -1.89 32.04
CA THR A 319 -13.95 -1.41 31.22
C THR A 319 -12.81 -2.43 31.25
N TYR A 320 -12.32 -2.82 30.07
CA TYR A 320 -11.27 -3.82 29.90
C TYR A 320 -10.03 -3.23 29.24
N SER A 321 -8.86 -3.55 29.77
CA SER A 321 -7.57 -3.18 29.16
C SER A 321 -7.34 -4.02 27.92
N CYS A 322 -6.93 -3.38 26.82
CA CYS A 322 -6.68 -4.01 25.53
C CYS A 322 -5.34 -3.55 24.97
N LEU A 323 -4.68 -4.43 24.24
CA LEU A 323 -3.55 -4.09 23.38
C LEU A 323 -3.85 -4.51 21.95
N LYS A 324 -3.37 -3.71 21.00
CA LYS A 324 -3.53 -3.98 19.58
C LYS A 324 -2.26 -3.78 18.79
N VAL A 325 -2.05 -4.61 17.79
CA VAL A 325 -0.98 -4.47 16.80
C VAL A 325 -1.62 -4.19 15.46
N GLN A 326 -1.35 -3.02 14.87
CA GLN A 326 -1.78 -2.67 13.53
C GLN A 326 -0.68 -3.03 12.52
N ILE A 327 -1.06 -3.79 11.51
CA ILE A 327 -0.21 -4.33 10.45
C ILE A 327 -0.69 -3.71 9.14
N ARG A 328 0.18 -2.92 8.50
CA ARG A 328 -0.05 -2.39 7.16
C ARG A 328 0.51 -3.36 6.14
N LEU A 329 -0.37 -3.95 5.34
CA LEU A 329 -0.07 -4.87 4.25
C LEU A 329 -0.20 -4.12 2.93
N ASN A 330 0.87 -4.08 2.14
CA ASN A 330 0.84 -3.54 0.77
C ASN A 330 0.73 -4.69 -0.22
N ARG A 331 -0.10 -4.54 -1.25
CA ARG A 331 -0.22 -5.55 -2.30
C ARG A 331 0.88 -5.39 -3.34
N VAL A 332 1.48 -6.50 -3.76
CA VAL A 332 2.46 -6.52 -4.84
C VAL A 332 1.74 -6.45 -6.20
N PHE A 333 1.93 -5.36 -6.93
CA PHE A 333 1.17 -5.05 -8.16
C PHE A 333 1.61 -5.84 -9.41
N SER A 334 2.87 -6.29 -9.48
CA SER A 334 3.51 -6.84 -10.69
C SER A 334 2.76 -8.03 -11.32
N PHE A 335 2.20 -8.92 -10.49
CA PHE A 335 1.41 -10.07 -10.93
C PHE A 335 0.16 -9.63 -11.73
N PHE A 336 -0.57 -8.65 -11.22
CA PHE A 336 -1.79 -8.14 -11.85
C PHE A 336 -1.50 -7.40 -13.15
N LEU A 337 -0.36 -6.71 -13.24
CA LEU A 337 0.06 -6.07 -14.47
C LEU A 337 0.19 -7.09 -15.62
N LEU A 338 0.90 -8.20 -15.37
CA LEU A 338 1.20 -9.22 -16.37
C LEU A 338 0.01 -10.12 -16.71
N GLN A 339 -0.80 -10.50 -15.71
CA GLN A 339 -1.89 -11.48 -15.91
C GLN A 339 -3.23 -10.86 -16.28
N LEU A 340 -3.41 -9.56 -16.02
CA LEU A 340 -4.71 -8.91 -16.17
C LEU A 340 -4.61 -7.66 -17.07
N TYR A 341 -3.79 -6.68 -16.70
CA TYR A 341 -3.77 -5.40 -17.42
C TYR A 341 -3.22 -5.58 -18.85
N ILE A 342 -2.08 -6.25 -19.02
CA ILE A 342 -1.50 -6.48 -20.36
C ILE A 342 -2.45 -7.30 -21.26
N PRO A 343 -2.98 -8.47 -20.86
CA PRO A 343 -3.90 -9.24 -21.70
C PRO A 343 -5.18 -8.48 -22.06
N SER A 344 -5.77 -7.72 -21.12
CA SER A 344 -6.96 -6.92 -21.40
C SER A 344 -6.69 -5.77 -22.38
N THR A 345 -5.55 -5.08 -22.28
CA THR A 345 -5.15 -4.08 -23.31
C THR A 345 -4.94 -4.73 -24.67
N MET A 346 -4.36 -5.93 -24.73
CA MET A 346 -4.16 -6.67 -25.98
C MET A 346 -5.49 -7.06 -26.63
N LEU A 347 -6.51 -7.45 -25.85
CA LEU A 347 -7.85 -7.74 -26.36
C LEU A 347 -8.51 -6.49 -26.98
N VAL A 348 -8.36 -5.32 -26.35
CA VAL A 348 -8.80 -4.04 -26.94
C VAL A 348 -8.01 -3.74 -28.23
N GLY A 349 -6.72 -4.08 -28.26
CA GLY A 349 -5.91 -4.01 -29.48
C GLY A 349 -6.42 -4.91 -30.61
N VAL A 350 -6.86 -6.14 -30.30
CA VAL A 350 -7.48 -7.04 -31.30
C VAL A 350 -8.78 -6.44 -31.83
N ALA A 351 -9.60 -5.84 -30.97
CA ALA A 351 -10.81 -5.13 -31.41
C ALA A 351 -10.48 -3.96 -32.36
N TRP A 352 -9.38 -3.24 -32.13
CA TRP A 352 -8.90 -2.19 -33.04
C TRP A 352 -8.42 -2.72 -34.41
N VAL A 353 -7.86 -3.93 -34.48
CA VAL A 353 -7.47 -4.56 -35.77
C VAL A 353 -8.70 -4.82 -36.67
N SER A 354 -9.89 -4.98 -36.10
CA SER A 354 -11.11 -5.24 -36.87
C SER A 354 -11.42 -4.15 -37.92
N TYR A 355 -11.05 -2.89 -37.65
CA TYR A 355 -11.26 -1.76 -38.58
C TYR A 355 -10.34 -1.79 -39.81
N TRP A 356 -9.31 -2.65 -39.81
CA TRP A 356 -8.39 -2.83 -40.93
C TRP A 356 -8.84 -3.93 -41.90
N ILE A 357 -9.72 -4.82 -41.46
CA ILE A 357 -10.30 -5.90 -42.27
C ILE A 357 -11.32 -5.28 -43.23
N ASP A 358 -11.61 -5.84 -44.40
CA ASP A 358 -12.68 -5.31 -45.28
C ASP A 358 -14.08 -5.56 -44.68
N TRP A 359 -15.03 -4.64 -44.86
CA TRP A 359 -16.38 -4.74 -44.30
C TRP A 359 -17.21 -5.83 -44.96
N LYS A 360 -16.85 -6.22 -46.19
CA LYS A 360 -17.47 -7.34 -46.92
C LYS A 360 -17.18 -8.70 -46.27
N SER A 361 -16.11 -8.81 -45.49
CA SER A 361 -15.66 -10.05 -44.85
C SER A 361 -16.30 -10.26 -43.47
N THR A 362 -17.64 -10.39 -43.45
CA THR A 362 -18.44 -10.65 -42.25
C THR A 362 -17.95 -11.85 -41.44
N ALA A 363 -17.54 -12.92 -42.13
CA ALA A 363 -17.03 -14.16 -41.52
C ALA A 363 -15.73 -13.97 -40.72
N ALA A 364 -14.98 -12.88 -40.94
CA ALA A 364 -13.77 -12.55 -40.20
C ALA A 364 -14.04 -11.55 -39.07
N ARG A 365 -14.83 -10.49 -39.33
CA ARG A 365 -15.05 -9.40 -38.36
C ARG A 365 -15.96 -9.80 -37.19
N VAL A 366 -17.08 -10.49 -37.45
CA VAL A 366 -18.08 -10.83 -36.41
C VAL A 366 -17.51 -11.78 -35.35
N PRO A 367 -16.87 -12.91 -35.72
CA PRO A 367 -16.34 -13.82 -34.72
C PRO A 367 -15.23 -13.18 -33.89
N LEU A 368 -14.37 -12.36 -34.51
CA LEU A 368 -13.31 -11.65 -33.81
C LEU A 368 -13.85 -10.71 -32.72
N ALA A 369 -14.90 -9.94 -33.01
CA ALA A 369 -15.54 -9.04 -32.03
C ALA A 369 -16.28 -9.81 -30.92
N ILE A 370 -16.99 -10.89 -31.25
CA ILE A 370 -17.73 -11.68 -30.26
C ILE A 370 -16.78 -12.47 -29.34
N ILE A 371 -15.74 -13.09 -29.90
CA ILE A 371 -14.75 -13.86 -29.13
C ILE A 371 -13.99 -12.93 -28.20
N THR A 372 -13.54 -11.76 -28.66
CA THR A 372 -12.85 -10.79 -27.80
C THR A 372 -13.74 -10.31 -26.65
N LEU A 373 -15.03 -10.05 -26.91
CA LEU A 373 -15.99 -9.68 -25.87
C LEU A 373 -16.19 -10.81 -24.84
N LEU A 374 -16.38 -12.05 -25.32
CA LEU A 374 -16.54 -13.22 -24.45
C LEU A 374 -15.27 -13.47 -23.61
N SER A 375 -14.09 -13.37 -24.21
CA SER A 375 -12.81 -13.49 -23.50
C SER A 375 -12.69 -12.43 -22.39
N MET A 376 -13.05 -11.18 -22.66
CA MET A 376 -13.00 -10.11 -21.67
C MET A 376 -13.96 -10.35 -20.49
N ILE A 377 -15.20 -10.77 -20.77
CA ILE A 377 -16.19 -11.10 -19.73
C ILE A 377 -15.72 -12.30 -18.89
N THR A 378 -15.14 -13.32 -19.54
CA THR A 378 -14.63 -14.52 -18.87
C THR A 378 -13.47 -14.17 -17.92
N THR A 379 -12.53 -13.34 -18.35
CA THR A 379 -11.44 -12.85 -17.50
C THR A 379 -11.96 -12.05 -16.31
N SER A 380 -12.97 -11.18 -16.50
CA SER A 380 -13.62 -10.44 -15.41
C SER A 380 -14.24 -11.36 -14.36
N HIS A 381 -14.95 -12.40 -14.81
CA HIS A 381 -15.59 -13.36 -13.92
C HIS A 381 -14.55 -14.14 -13.10
N ALA A 382 -13.43 -14.54 -13.72
CA ALA A 382 -12.34 -15.24 -13.04
C ALA A 382 -11.67 -14.41 -11.93
N ILE A 383 -11.63 -13.08 -12.07
CA ILE A 383 -11.11 -12.19 -11.03
C ILE A 383 -12.12 -12.05 -9.89
N ASN A 384 -13.39 -11.82 -10.22
CA ASN A 384 -14.45 -11.58 -9.24
C ASN A 384 -14.82 -12.83 -8.43
N SER A 385 -14.57 -14.04 -8.92
CA SER A 385 -14.81 -15.28 -8.17
C SER A 385 -13.88 -15.47 -6.96
N ASN A 386 -12.71 -14.83 -6.99
CA ASN A 386 -11.70 -14.86 -5.93
C ASN A 386 -11.88 -13.74 -4.90
N LEU A 387 -12.80 -12.80 -5.15
CA LEU A 387 -13.05 -11.63 -4.31
C LEU A 387 -14.41 -11.74 -3.62
N PRO A 388 -14.60 -11.09 -2.46
CA PRO A 388 -15.93 -11.00 -1.86
C PRO A 388 -16.85 -10.15 -2.73
N PRO A 389 -18.15 -10.47 -2.82
CA PRO A 389 -19.12 -9.60 -3.49
C PRO A 389 -19.27 -8.32 -2.68
N VAL A 390 -18.74 -7.21 -3.20
CA VAL A 390 -18.84 -5.88 -2.62
C VAL A 390 -19.74 -4.99 -3.48
N SER A 391 -20.48 -4.07 -2.85
CA SER A 391 -21.45 -3.20 -3.53
C SER A 391 -20.85 -1.95 -4.17
N TYR A 392 -19.60 -1.61 -3.85
CA TYR A 392 -18.89 -0.46 -4.42
C TYR A 392 -18.05 -0.85 -5.64
N ALA A 393 -17.84 0.10 -6.54
CA ALA A 393 -16.98 -0.08 -7.70
C ALA A 393 -15.51 -0.15 -7.28
N LYS A 394 -14.82 -1.21 -7.71
CA LYS A 394 -13.37 -1.35 -7.56
C LYS A 394 -12.66 -0.72 -8.75
N SER A 395 -11.41 -0.26 -8.61
CA SER A 395 -10.63 0.27 -9.74
C SER A 395 -10.52 -0.74 -10.87
N ILE A 396 -10.36 -2.03 -10.54
CA ILE A 396 -10.40 -3.11 -11.53
C ILE A 396 -11.73 -3.20 -12.30
N ASP A 397 -12.87 -2.98 -11.65
CA ASP A 397 -14.18 -3.07 -12.30
C ASP A 397 -14.33 -1.91 -13.32
N ILE A 398 -13.80 -0.74 -12.98
CA ILE A 398 -13.78 0.43 -13.88
C ILE A 398 -12.89 0.16 -15.10
N TRP A 399 -11.71 -0.42 -14.89
CA TRP A 399 -10.81 -0.82 -15.97
C TRP A 399 -11.46 -1.84 -16.92
N VAL A 400 -11.96 -2.94 -16.36
CA VAL A 400 -12.60 -4.02 -17.13
C VAL A 400 -13.86 -3.50 -17.82
N GLY A 401 -14.69 -2.72 -17.13
CA GLY A 401 -15.89 -2.10 -17.68
C GLY A 401 -15.57 -1.20 -18.87
N ALA A 402 -14.53 -0.37 -18.76
CA ALA A 402 -14.08 0.47 -19.89
C ALA A 402 -13.64 -0.38 -21.09
N CYS A 403 -12.81 -1.42 -20.87
CA CYS A 403 -12.38 -2.33 -21.94
C CYS A 403 -13.57 -3.04 -22.61
N VAL A 404 -14.56 -3.50 -21.85
CA VAL A 404 -15.80 -4.09 -22.38
C VAL A 404 -16.56 -3.08 -23.23
N VAL A 405 -16.70 -1.83 -22.77
CA VAL A 405 -17.36 -0.75 -23.51
C VAL A 405 -16.64 -0.46 -24.83
N PHE A 406 -15.30 -0.40 -24.84
CA PHE A 406 -14.53 -0.23 -26.08
C PHE A 406 -14.74 -1.38 -27.08
N ILE A 407 -14.67 -2.63 -26.63
CA ILE A 407 -14.89 -3.80 -27.49
C ILE A 407 -16.35 -3.82 -28.01
N PHE A 408 -17.31 -3.44 -27.17
CA PHE A 408 -18.71 -3.34 -27.56
C PHE A 408 -18.95 -2.24 -28.60
N PHE A 409 -18.25 -1.11 -28.50
CA PHE A 409 -18.30 -0.07 -29.53
C PHE A 409 -17.73 -0.56 -30.86
N SER A 410 -16.69 -1.41 -30.88
CA SER A 410 -16.22 -2.04 -32.11
C SER A 410 -17.26 -2.94 -32.76
N LEU A 411 -18.08 -3.65 -31.95
CA LEU A 411 -19.18 -4.47 -32.47
C LEU A 411 -20.31 -3.61 -33.06
N ILE A 412 -20.67 -2.50 -32.39
CA ILE A 412 -21.66 -1.55 -32.90
C ILE A 412 -21.17 -0.91 -34.20
N GLU A 413 -19.91 -0.49 -34.25
CA GLU A 413 -19.30 0.09 -35.42
C GLU A 413 -19.44 -0.84 -36.63
N TYR A 414 -19.08 -2.12 -36.46
CA TYR A 414 -19.24 -3.11 -37.52
C TYR A 414 -20.70 -3.26 -37.98
N ALA A 415 -21.65 -3.30 -37.05
CA ALA A 415 -23.07 -3.40 -37.39
C ALA A 415 -23.53 -2.18 -38.23
N VAL A 416 -23.07 -0.98 -37.88
CA VAL A 416 -23.35 0.26 -38.61
C VAL A 416 -22.68 0.24 -39.98
N VAL A 417 -21.41 -0.16 -40.08
CA VAL A 417 -20.67 -0.24 -41.35
C VAL A 417 -21.31 -1.25 -42.30
N ASN A 418 -21.66 -2.44 -41.81
CA ASN A 418 -22.31 -3.48 -42.60
C ASN A 418 -23.68 -3.00 -43.10
N TYR A 419 -24.51 -2.40 -42.22
CA TYR A 419 -25.79 -1.85 -42.62
C TYR A 419 -25.66 -0.74 -43.67
N MET A 420 -24.72 0.19 -43.47
CA MET A 420 -24.45 1.27 -44.41
C MET A 420 -23.89 0.77 -45.75
N GLY A 421 -23.06 -0.26 -45.72
CA GLY A 421 -22.52 -0.94 -46.90
C GLY A 421 -23.62 -1.58 -47.74
N ILE A 422 -24.51 -2.36 -47.10
CA ILE A 422 -25.68 -2.97 -47.75
C ILE A 422 -26.61 -1.89 -48.35
N LEU A 423 -26.86 -0.80 -47.63
CA LEU A 423 -27.65 0.33 -48.14
C LEU A 423 -27.01 1.00 -49.35
N ASP A 424 -25.68 1.16 -49.35
CA ASP A 424 -24.95 1.73 -50.49
C ASP A 424 -25.00 0.80 -51.70
N GLU A 425 -24.85 -0.51 -51.53
CA GLU A 425 -25.02 -1.49 -52.62
C GLU A 425 -26.43 -1.44 -53.23
N HIS A 426 -27.48 -1.42 -52.39
CA HIS A 426 -28.86 -1.28 -52.87
C HIS A 426 -29.12 0.06 -53.58
N ARG A 427 -28.44 1.15 -53.17
CA ARG A 427 -28.53 2.44 -53.85
C ARG A 427 -27.82 2.42 -55.20
N GLN A 428 -26.64 1.81 -55.28
CA GLN A 428 -25.89 1.65 -56.53
C GLN A 428 -26.66 0.79 -57.53
N MET A 429 -27.23 -0.33 -57.07
CA MET A 429 -28.11 -1.20 -57.88
C MET A 429 -29.32 -0.42 -58.43
N ARG A 430 -29.98 0.41 -57.62
CA ARG A 430 -31.10 1.26 -58.07
C ARG A 430 -30.66 2.31 -59.09
N LYS A 431 -29.52 2.98 -58.89
CA LYS A 431 -28.97 3.95 -59.84
C LYS A 431 -28.56 3.29 -61.16
N ALA A 432 -27.95 2.11 -61.12
CA ALA A 432 -27.60 1.36 -62.32
C ALA A 432 -28.84 0.90 -63.10
N ALA A 433 -29.91 0.47 -62.41
CA ALA A 433 -31.18 0.15 -63.04
C ALA A 433 -31.87 1.37 -63.69
N CYS A 434 -31.83 2.53 -63.03
CA CYS A 434 -32.35 3.79 -63.57
C CYS A 434 -31.53 4.32 -64.76
N ASN A 435 -30.20 4.28 -64.69
CA ASN A 435 -29.34 4.65 -65.81
C ASN A 435 -29.50 3.70 -67.00
N ARG A 436 -29.69 2.39 -66.74
CA ARG A 436 -29.94 1.41 -67.81
C ARG A 436 -31.30 1.61 -68.50
N SER A 437 -32.33 2.01 -67.76
CA SER A 437 -33.64 2.38 -68.33
C SER A 437 -33.60 3.73 -69.04
N ARG A 438 -32.81 4.69 -68.55
CA ARG A 438 -32.53 5.94 -69.28
C ARG A 438 -31.79 5.69 -70.58
N LEU A 439 -30.79 4.80 -70.60
CA LEU A 439 -30.04 4.46 -71.80
C LEU A 439 -30.90 3.69 -72.82
N SER A 440 -31.77 2.78 -72.38
CA SER A 440 -32.72 2.12 -73.29
C SER A 440 -33.72 3.08 -73.90
N ASN A 441 -34.23 4.05 -73.13
CA ASN A 441 -35.17 5.06 -73.64
C ASN A 441 -34.52 6.04 -74.63
N VAL A 442 -33.20 6.25 -74.55
CA VAL A 442 -32.45 7.04 -75.54
C VAL A 442 -32.21 6.22 -76.82
N MET A 443 -31.86 4.94 -76.69
CA MET A 443 -31.69 4.05 -77.85
C MET A 443 -33.00 3.79 -78.61
N ASP A 444 -34.15 3.75 -77.93
CA ASP A 444 -35.46 3.63 -78.60
C ASP A 444 -35.86 4.94 -79.34
N ASN A 445 -35.38 6.11 -78.90
CA ASN A 445 -35.62 7.39 -79.59
C ASN A 445 -34.72 7.55 -80.82
N ASP A 446 -33.47 7.08 -80.80
CA ASP A 446 -32.58 7.11 -81.97
C ASP A 446 -33.00 6.11 -83.07
N VAL A 447 -33.88 5.15 -82.76
CA VAL A 447 -34.47 4.22 -83.74
C VAL A 447 -35.76 4.78 -84.37
N PHE A 448 -36.34 5.87 -83.83
CA PHE A 448 -37.60 6.43 -84.34
C PHE A 448 -37.44 7.66 -85.24
N GLU A 449 -36.22 8.13 -85.50
CA GLU A 449 -35.96 9.31 -86.35
C GLU A 449 -35.25 9.00 -87.68
N ALA A 450 -35.32 7.75 -88.14
CA ALA A 450 -35.00 7.41 -89.53
C ALA A 450 -36.11 6.54 -90.15
N THR A 451 -36.80 7.15 -91.13
CA THR A 451 -37.68 6.58 -92.17
C THR A 451 -39.17 6.41 -91.86
N SER A 452 -39.99 7.23 -92.53
CA SER A 452 -41.43 7.02 -92.78
C SER A 452 -41.65 6.02 -93.94
N PRO A 453 -42.89 5.57 -94.21
CA PRO A 453 -43.48 4.32 -93.71
C PRO A 453 -43.64 3.26 -94.81
N GLN A 454 -43.26 2.00 -94.57
CA GLN A 454 -43.85 0.86 -95.28
C GLN A 454 -44.06 -0.32 -94.34
N SER A 455 -45.28 -0.84 -94.38
CA SER A 455 -45.83 -1.95 -93.60
C SER A 455 -45.13 -3.28 -93.87
N VAL A 456 -44.61 -3.93 -92.81
CA VAL A 456 -44.47 -5.40 -92.77
C VAL A 456 -44.82 -5.89 -91.37
N THR A 457 -45.89 -6.67 -91.29
CA THR A 457 -46.38 -7.36 -90.09
C THR A 457 -45.44 -8.52 -89.73
N PHE A 458 -44.94 -8.59 -88.50
CA PHE A 458 -44.30 -9.79 -87.95
C PHE A 458 -45.07 -10.34 -86.73
N SER A 459 -45.12 -11.67 -86.64
CA SER A 459 -46.02 -12.45 -85.79
C SER A 459 -45.46 -12.75 -84.37
N PRO A 460 -46.29 -13.20 -83.41
CA PRO A 460 -45.98 -13.19 -81.97
C PRO A 460 -45.01 -14.27 -81.45
N GLN A 461 -44.28 -14.99 -82.31
CA GLN A 461 -43.57 -16.22 -81.88
C GLN A 461 -42.07 -16.06 -81.62
N GLU A 462 -41.41 -14.98 -82.03
CA GLU A 462 -39.95 -14.83 -81.84
C GLU A 462 -39.55 -14.21 -80.48
N LYS A 463 -40.46 -13.50 -79.80
CA LYS A 463 -40.19 -12.89 -78.48
C LYS A 463 -39.99 -13.91 -77.34
N LYS A 464 -40.46 -15.15 -77.50
CA LYS A 464 -40.39 -16.20 -76.45
C LYS A 464 -39.07 -16.98 -76.40
N ARG A 465 -38.21 -16.91 -77.42
CA ARG A 465 -36.94 -17.68 -77.45
C ARG A 465 -35.77 -16.97 -76.74
N LEU A 466 -35.78 -15.63 -76.63
CA LEU A 466 -34.68 -14.89 -76.00
C LEU A 466 -34.81 -14.76 -74.47
N LEU A 467 -36.01 -14.93 -73.90
CA LEU A 467 -36.23 -14.86 -72.45
C LEU A 467 -35.88 -16.17 -71.70
N ARG A 468 -35.69 -17.30 -72.39
CA ARG A 468 -35.33 -18.58 -71.75
C ARG A 468 -33.83 -18.78 -71.51
N ARG A 469 -32.94 -17.91 -72.00
CA ARG A 469 -31.49 -18.13 -71.94
C ARG A 469 -30.76 -17.42 -70.78
N ARG A 470 -31.45 -16.67 -69.92
CA ARG A 470 -30.79 -15.87 -68.87
C ARG A 470 -31.14 -16.25 -67.43
N GLN A 471 -31.90 -17.32 -67.21
CA GLN A 471 -32.34 -17.76 -65.89
C GLN A 471 -31.97 -19.23 -65.64
N LYS A 472 -30.67 -19.54 -65.60
CA LYS A 472 -30.12 -20.72 -64.90
C LYS A 472 -28.58 -20.68 -64.88
N LYS A 473 -28.02 -20.31 -63.72
CA LYS A 473 -26.82 -20.97 -63.17
C LYS A 473 -26.67 -20.60 -61.69
N SER A 474 -27.39 -21.35 -60.87
CA SER A 474 -27.03 -21.63 -59.48
C SER A 474 -26.05 -22.81 -59.47
N PHE A 475 -24.96 -22.64 -58.73
CA PHE A 475 -24.34 -23.59 -57.79
C PHE A 475 -24.43 -25.11 -58.06
N GLU A 476 -23.27 -25.77 -58.24
CA GLU A 476 -22.98 -27.15 -57.77
C GLU A 476 -21.46 -27.47 -57.82
N LEU A 477 -21.06 -28.46 -57.01
CA LEU A 477 -19.72 -28.72 -56.44
C LEU A 477 -19.13 -30.08 -56.92
N ARG A 478 -17.79 -30.23 -56.95
CA ARG A 478 -16.95 -31.47 -57.08
C ARG A 478 -17.00 -32.19 -58.45
N GLU A 479 -15.97 -32.88 -59.00
CA GLU A 479 -14.78 -33.57 -58.46
C GLU A 479 -13.75 -33.84 -59.61
N ASP A 480 -12.45 -33.89 -59.26
CA ASP A 480 -11.26 -34.55 -59.85
C ASP A 480 -10.91 -34.63 -61.37
N GLY A 481 -9.61 -34.42 -61.64
CA GLY A 481 -8.81 -35.28 -62.55
C GLY A 481 -7.86 -34.62 -63.57
N GLY A 482 -6.55 -34.56 -63.26
CA GLY A 482 -5.46 -34.97 -64.17
C GLY A 482 -4.90 -34.03 -65.25
N ASP A 483 -3.69 -33.50 -64.96
CA ASP A 483 -2.44 -33.47 -65.75
C ASP A 483 -2.23 -32.69 -67.08
N PHE A 484 -1.31 -31.71 -66.97
CA PHE A 484 -0.10 -31.39 -67.79
C PHE A 484 -0.19 -31.12 -69.31
N GLU A 485 0.14 -29.88 -69.73
CA GLU A 485 1.39 -29.56 -70.45
C GLU A 485 1.57 -28.04 -70.66
N ALA A 486 2.83 -27.60 -70.77
CA ALA A 486 3.30 -26.22 -70.80
C ALA A 486 3.44 -25.65 -72.22
N PHE A 487 3.30 -24.32 -72.40
CA PHE A 487 4.09 -23.57 -73.38
C PHE A 487 4.14 -22.05 -73.09
N GLU A 488 5.30 -21.46 -73.39
CA GLU A 488 5.82 -20.12 -73.06
C GLU A 488 5.07 -18.90 -73.63
N MET A 489 5.28 -17.72 -73.03
CA MET A 489 4.99 -16.41 -73.63
C MET A 489 6.19 -15.46 -73.51
N ALA A 490 6.63 -14.95 -74.68
CA ALA A 490 7.74 -14.03 -74.86
C ALA A 490 7.32 -12.54 -74.76
N GLU A 491 8.29 -11.75 -74.32
CA GLU A 491 8.29 -10.32 -73.98
C GLU A 491 8.37 -9.40 -75.23
N ARG A 492 7.68 -8.23 -75.24
CA ARG A 492 7.96 -7.13 -76.19
C ARG A 492 7.85 -5.74 -75.52
N ARG A 493 8.90 -4.94 -75.73
CA ARG A 493 9.15 -3.55 -75.29
C ARG A 493 8.58 -2.48 -76.25
N PRO A 494 8.50 -1.19 -75.85
CA PRO A 494 7.90 -0.10 -76.63
C PRO A 494 8.92 0.74 -77.41
N PRO A 495 8.49 1.60 -78.37
CA PRO A 495 9.38 2.54 -79.05
C PRO A 495 9.29 3.99 -78.51
N ARG A 496 10.41 4.71 -78.66
CA ARG A 496 10.63 6.16 -78.43
C ARG A 496 10.95 6.84 -79.75
N THR A 497 10.69 8.15 -79.85
CA THR A 497 11.36 9.22 -80.65
C THR A 497 10.58 10.52 -80.39
N ALA A 498 11.08 11.76 -80.40
CA ALA A 498 12.39 12.43 -80.42
C ALA A 498 12.12 13.91 -80.00
N GLY A 499 13.12 14.65 -79.49
CA GLY A 499 12.96 15.97 -78.85
C GLY A 499 13.27 17.22 -79.70
N VAL A 500 13.15 18.39 -79.07
CA VAL A 500 13.78 19.69 -79.44
C VAL A 500 14.07 20.46 -78.13
N VAL A 501 15.21 21.16 -78.09
CA VAL A 501 15.81 21.92 -76.98
C VAL A 501 15.76 23.41 -77.30
N GLU A 502 15.54 24.29 -76.31
CA GLU A 502 16.12 25.64 -76.25
C GLU A 502 16.23 26.15 -74.80
N GLU A 503 17.37 26.75 -74.46
CA GLU A 503 17.76 27.28 -73.15
C GLU A 503 17.44 28.78 -73.00
N GLY A 504 17.23 29.25 -71.77
CA GLY A 504 17.24 30.67 -71.42
C GLY A 504 17.28 30.90 -69.90
N TRP A 505 18.37 31.49 -69.41
CA TRP A 505 18.59 31.91 -68.02
C TRP A 505 18.07 33.32 -67.76
N THR A 506 17.35 33.57 -66.65
CA THR A 506 17.55 34.77 -65.79
C THR A 506 16.97 34.59 -64.38
N PHE A 507 17.73 35.13 -63.43
CA PHE A 507 17.60 35.18 -61.98
C PHE A 507 16.78 36.39 -61.52
N HIS A 508 15.80 36.22 -60.61
CA HIS A 508 15.69 37.01 -59.38
C HIS A 508 14.54 36.55 -58.45
N ASP A 509 14.94 36.39 -57.20
CA ASP A 509 14.20 36.18 -55.97
C ASP A 509 13.24 37.35 -55.64
N THR A 510 12.30 37.13 -54.71
CA THR A 510 11.33 38.08 -54.05
C THR A 510 9.82 37.89 -54.30
N THR A 511 9.24 36.73 -53.97
CA THR A 511 7.85 36.68 -53.45
C THR A 511 7.62 35.56 -52.42
N ASP A 512 8.62 35.30 -51.56
CA ASP A 512 8.57 34.23 -50.56
C ASP A 512 8.03 34.67 -49.18
N LEU A 513 7.29 35.78 -49.10
CA LEU A 513 6.78 36.33 -47.82
C LEU A 513 5.26 36.47 -47.71
N VAL A 514 4.48 35.74 -48.51
CA VAL A 514 2.99 35.68 -48.35
C VAL A 514 2.43 34.26 -48.31
N TYR A 515 3.23 33.21 -48.57
CA TYR A 515 2.70 31.83 -48.77
C TYR A 515 2.84 30.84 -47.59
N ILE A 516 3.12 31.30 -46.37
CA ILE A 516 3.26 30.40 -45.20
C ILE A 516 1.94 30.22 -44.41
N GLY A 517 0.94 31.08 -44.61
CA GLY A 517 -0.34 31.05 -43.87
C GLY A 517 -1.42 30.11 -44.42
N GLN A 518 -1.34 29.66 -45.68
CA GLN A 518 -2.43 28.89 -46.32
C GLN A 518 -2.21 27.36 -46.35
N ARG A 519 -1.01 26.86 -46.02
CA ARG A 519 -0.67 25.43 -46.21
C ARG A 519 -1.42 24.47 -45.27
N LYS A 520 -1.78 24.89 -44.04
CA LYS A 520 -2.52 24.05 -43.09
C LYS A 520 -4.01 23.84 -43.41
N ARG A 521 -4.66 24.74 -44.17
CA ARG A 521 -6.06 24.53 -44.61
C ARG A 521 -6.16 23.62 -45.83
N VAL A 522 -5.14 23.61 -46.70
CA VAL A 522 -5.18 22.85 -47.96
C VAL A 522 -4.98 21.34 -47.73
N GLU A 523 -4.18 20.92 -46.74
CA GLU A 523 -4.06 19.50 -46.40
C GLU A 523 -5.32 18.91 -45.76
N LEU A 524 -5.97 19.65 -44.86
CA LEU A 524 -7.25 19.23 -44.26
C LEU A 524 -8.36 19.12 -45.31
N VAL A 525 -8.43 20.10 -46.24
CA VAL A 525 -9.41 20.09 -47.34
C VAL A 525 -9.12 18.95 -48.33
N ARG A 526 -7.85 18.65 -48.62
CA ARG A 526 -7.43 17.50 -49.44
C ARG A 526 -7.74 16.15 -48.77
N TRP A 527 -7.64 16.08 -47.45
CA TRP A 527 -8.02 14.91 -46.65
C TRP A 527 -9.56 14.72 -46.66
N CYS A 528 -10.32 15.81 -46.53
CA CYS A 528 -11.78 15.80 -46.65
C CYS A 528 -12.27 15.45 -48.07
N SER A 529 -11.56 15.86 -49.13
CA SER A 529 -11.91 15.52 -50.52
C SER A 529 -11.59 14.06 -50.86
N VAL A 530 -10.53 13.48 -50.30
CA VAL A 530 -10.20 12.05 -50.43
C VAL A 530 -11.18 11.18 -49.64
N LEU A 531 -11.67 11.64 -48.48
CA LEU A 531 -12.78 10.99 -47.78
C LEU A 531 -14.08 11.04 -48.61
N SER A 532 -14.26 12.07 -49.45
CA SER A 532 -15.48 12.26 -50.24
C SER A 532 -15.63 11.25 -51.39
N SER A 533 -14.54 10.68 -51.92
CA SER A 533 -14.56 9.77 -53.07
C SER A 533 -14.77 8.28 -52.72
N ARG A 534 -14.70 7.91 -51.44
CA ARG A 534 -14.91 6.52 -50.96
C ARG A 534 -16.35 6.25 -50.51
N GLY A 535 -16.77 4.98 -50.52
CA GLY A 535 -18.11 4.56 -50.04
C GLY A 535 -18.37 5.00 -48.60
N ARG A 536 -19.63 5.19 -48.19
CA ARG A 536 -19.93 5.73 -46.84
C ARG A 536 -19.47 4.77 -45.73
N ALA A 537 -19.52 3.46 -45.98
CA ALA A 537 -19.03 2.41 -45.10
C ALA A 537 -17.51 2.54 -44.82
N GLU A 538 -16.69 2.66 -45.86
CA GLU A 538 -15.21 2.76 -45.72
C GLU A 538 -14.76 4.02 -44.97
N ARG A 539 -15.54 5.12 -45.06
CA ARG A 539 -15.21 6.34 -44.32
C ARG A 539 -15.35 6.15 -42.81
N ILE A 540 -16.34 5.37 -42.38
CA ILE A 540 -16.58 5.10 -40.95
C ILE A 540 -15.41 4.31 -40.38
N ASP A 541 -14.96 3.25 -41.06
CA ASP A 541 -13.78 2.48 -40.67
C ASP A 541 -12.52 3.38 -40.57
N ILE A 542 -12.30 4.30 -41.52
CA ILE A 542 -11.14 5.22 -41.51
C ILE A 542 -11.18 6.18 -40.32
N ILE A 543 -12.36 6.69 -39.98
CA ILE A 543 -12.55 7.57 -38.83
C ILE A 543 -12.36 6.78 -37.52
N ALA A 544 -12.91 5.58 -37.43
CA ALA A 544 -12.78 4.70 -36.27
C ALA A 544 -11.32 4.32 -35.99
N ARG A 545 -10.49 4.12 -37.03
CA ARG A 545 -9.05 3.85 -36.90
C ARG A 545 -8.28 4.91 -36.11
N ILE A 546 -8.73 6.16 -36.12
CA ILE A 546 -8.07 7.28 -35.44
C ILE A 546 -8.74 7.57 -34.09
N ILE A 547 -10.07 7.66 -34.06
CA ILE A 547 -10.80 8.03 -32.84
C ILE A 547 -10.63 6.96 -31.75
N PHE A 548 -10.69 5.68 -32.12
CA PHE A 548 -10.63 4.58 -31.16
C PHE A 548 -9.34 4.56 -30.33
N PRO A 549 -8.12 4.52 -30.91
CA PRO A 549 -6.89 4.50 -30.12
C PRO A 549 -6.67 5.81 -29.34
N ILE A 550 -7.08 6.96 -29.87
CA ILE A 550 -6.98 8.24 -29.13
C ILE A 550 -7.85 8.20 -27.88
N ALA A 551 -9.10 7.75 -27.99
CA ALA A 551 -9.99 7.62 -26.85
C ALA A 551 -9.46 6.63 -25.81
N PHE A 552 -8.90 5.49 -26.24
CA PHE A 552 -8.29 4.51 -25.34
C PHE A 552 -7.03 5.04 -24.65
N MET A 553 -6.20 5.82 -25.34
CA MET A 553 -5.01 6.45 -24.77
C MET A 553 -5.37 7.53 -23.74
N LEU A 554 -6.39 8.35 -24.02
CA LEU A 554 -6.93 9.32 -23.05
C LEU A 554 -7.48 8.63 -21.80
N PHE A 555 -8.22 7.54 -21.97
CA PHE A 555 -8.70 6.73 -20.86
C PHE A 555 -7.53 6.17 -20.03
N ASN A 556 -6.50 5.62 -20.66
CA ASN A 556 -5.32 5.12 -19.97
C ASN A 556 -4.65 6.23 -19.16
N PHE A 557 -4.39 7.39 -19.76
CA PHE A 557 -3.77 8.51 -19.07
C PHE A 557 -4.58 8.93 -17.83
N ALA A 558 -5.90 9.09 -17.98
CA ALA A 558 -6.79 9.43 -16.88
C ALA A 558 -6.79 8.34 -15.79
N TYR A 559 -6.95 7.07 -16.17
CA TYR A 559 -7.00 5.94 -15.25
C TYR A 559 -5.71 5.84 -14.41
N TRP A 560 -4.56 5.79 -15.07
CA TRP A 560 -3.28 5.66 -14.38
C TRP A 560 -2.95 6.90 -13.54
N SER A 561 -3.32 8.11 -13.98
CA SER A 561 -3.13 9.32 -13.17
C SER A 561 -3.90 9.31 -11.85
N ILE A 562 -5.12 8.75 -11.85
CA ILE A 562 -5.99 8.69 -10.66
C ILE A 562 -5.58 7.56 -9.72
N TYR A 563 -5.17 6.41 -10.25
CA TYR A 563 -4.95 5.19 -9.46
C TYR A 563 -3.48 4.88 -9.14
N LEU A 564 -2.50 5.48 -9.83
CA LEU A 564 -1.08 5.40 -9.44
C LEU A 564 -0.66 6.44 -8.41
N GLU A 565 -1.53 7.38 -8.06
CA GLU A 565 -1.22 8.36 -7.03
C GLU A 565 -1.17 7.65 -5.67
N GLU A 566 0.06 7.30 -5.31
CA GLU A 566 0.47 6.75 -4.03
C GLU A 566 -0.03 7.72 -2.96
N GLN A 567 -0.88 7.25 -2.03
CA GLN A 567 -1.27 8.11 -0.91
C GLN A 567 0.02 8.60 -0.25
N PRO A 568 0.16 9.91 0.00
CA PRO A 568 1.36 10.42 0.62
C PRO A 568 1.57 9.63 1.92
N SER A 569 2.76 9.06 2.07
CA SER A 569 3.22 8.56 3.35
C SER A 569 2.88 9.60 4.43
N PRO A 570 2.55 9.23 5.69
CA PRO A 570 2.15 10.15 6.75
C PRO A 570 3.32 11.04 7.18
N ARG A 571 3.79 11.89 6.27
CA ARG A 571 5.00 12.71 6.35
C ARG A 571 4.72 14.17 5.99
N ASP A 572 3.47 14.62 6.10
CA ASP A 572 3.16 16.05 6.07
C ASP A 572 2.58 16.46 7.43
N ILE A 573 3.18 17.48 8.03
CA ILE A 573 2.66 18.09 9.25
C ILE A 573 1.47 18.93 8.83
N GLN A 574 0.29 18.61 9.35
CA GLN A 574 -0.88 19.47 9.19
C GLN A 574 -0.79 20.62 10.19
N TRP A 575 -0.48 21.81 9.68
CA TRP A 575 -0.49 23.03 10.46
C TRP A 575 -1.94 23.54 10.57
N SER A 576 -2.41 23.83 11.79
CA SER A 576 -3.76 24.42 11.99
C SER A 576 -3.92 25.79 11.34
N LYS A 577 -2.80 26.52 11.22
CA LYS A 577 -2.70 27.74 10.43
C LYS A 577 -1.47 27.65 9.56
N ASP A 578 -1.60 27.93 8.27
CA ASP A 578 -0.47 27.87 7.35
C ASP A 578 0.71 28.71 7.87
N PRO A 579 1.94 28.16 7.91
CA PRO A 579 3.13 28.88 8.36
C PRO A 579 3.34 30.21 7.62
N THR A 580 2.96 30.27 6.34
CA THR A 580 3.07 31.46 5.48
C THR A 580 2.12 32.61 5.87
N GLN A 581 1.11 32.33 6.71
CA GLN A 581 0.10 33.28 7.19
C GLN A 581 0.28 33.65 8.68
N MET A 582 1.31 33.13 9.35
CA MET A 582 1.61 33.44 10.75
C MET A 582 2.35 34.77 10.90
N LYS A 583 2.26 35.39 12.10
CA LYS A 583 3.06 36.57 12.44
C LYS A 583 4.54 36.18 12.52
N GLN A 584 5.44 37.00 11.96
CA GLN A 584 6.87 36.69 11.88
C GLN A 584 7.53 36.50 13.28
N GLU A 585 7.07 37.21 14.32
CA GLU A 585 7.55 36.99 15.71
C GLU A 585 7.16 35.60 16.26
N THR A 586 6.02 35.05 15.83
CA THR A 586 5.60 33.68 16.18
C THR A 586 6.46 32.66 15.44
N VAL A 587 6.71 32.87 14.14
CA VAL A 587 7.59 32.02 13.31
C VAL A 587 9.01 32.00 13.88
N LYS A 588 9.58 33.15 14.22
CA LYS A 588 10.88 33.32 14.89
C LYS A 588 10.98 32.49 16.18
N THR A 589 9.96 32.60 17.04
CA THR A 589 9.90 31.85 18.30
C THR A 589 9.83 30.35 18.05
N LEU A 590 9.07 29.91 17.05
CA LEU A 590 8.95 28.51 16.67
C LEU A 590 10.25 27.96 16.07
N ILE A 591 10.91 28.68 15.16
CA ILE A 591 12.22 28.27 14.59
C ILE A 591 13.24 28.07 15.71
N GLY A 592 13.30 28.97 16.70
CA GLY A 592 14.16 28.82 17.87
C GLY A 592 13.87 27.52 18.64
N LYS A 593 12.60 27.25 18.92
CA LYS A 593 12.16 26.02 19.62
C LYS A 593 12.44 24.74 18.83
N PHE A 594 12.08 24.69 17.55
CA PHE A 594 12.35 23.55 16.67
C PHE A 594 13.85 23.30 16.49
N SER A 595 14.66 24.36 16.45
CA SER A 595 16.12 24.24 16.34
C SER A 595 16.77 23.55 17.54
N MET A 596 16.21 23.73 18.75
CA MET A 596 16.67 23.02 19.95
C MET A 596 16.32 21.52 19.92
N GLY A 597 15.36 21.12 19.09
CA GLY A 597 14.96 19.73 18.85
C GLY A 597 15.85 18.98 17.84
N LEU A 598 16.67 19.67 17.03
CA LEU A 598 17.58 19.07 16.04
C LEU A 598 18.54 17.99 16.60
N PRO A 599 19.03 18.07 17.86
CA PRO A 599 19.86 17.00 18.43
C PRO A 599 19.05 15.74 18.77
N ILE A 600 17.73 15.84 18.89
CA ILE A 600 16.78 14.79 19.33
C ILE A 600 16.05 14.18 18.13
N LEU A 601 16.77 13.93 17.03
CA LEU A 601 16.24 13.30 15.82
C LEU A 601 16.09 11.76 15.96
N ASP A 602 15.68 11.26 17.12
CA ASP A 602 15.36 9.84 17.29
C ASP A 602 13.86 9.60 17.02
N HIS A 603 13.49 8.42 16.52
CA HIS A 603 12.07 8.07 16.37
C HIS A 603 11.39 8.11 17.76
N PRO A 604 10.19 8.72 17.91
CA PRO A 604 9.27 9.21 16.87
C PRO A 604 9.37 10.71 16.50
N TYR A 605 10.11 11.53 17.24
CA TYR A 605 10.11 13.00 17.11
C TYR A 605 10.85 13.54 15.89
N ARG A 606 11.69 12.69 15.27
CA ARG A 606 12.47 13.02 14.08
C ARG A 606 11.67 13.71 12.98
N PHE A 607 10.51 13.15 12.65
CA PHE A 607 9.65 13.64 11.58
C PHE A 607 9.14 15.08 11.84
N VAL A 608 8.65 15.32 13.06
CA VAL A 608 8.10 16.61 13.47
C VAL A 608 9.15 17.72 13.40
N VAL A 609 10.37 17.42 13.84
CA VAL A 609 11.47 18.38 13.82
C VAL A 609 11.95 18.65 12.40
N GLU A 610 12.12 17.62 11.57
CA GLU A 610 12.63 17.76 10.20
C GLU A 610 11.67 18.53 9.28
N THR A 611 10.40 18.13 9.24
CA THR A 611 9.40 18.79 8.40
C THR A 611 9.01 20.16 8.98
N GLY A 612 8.85 20.25 10.30
CA GLY A 612 8.39 21.48 10.94
C GLY A 612 9.39 22.64 10.82
N ILE A 613 10.69 22.37 10.99
CA ILE A 613 11.70 23.43 10.81
C ILE A 613 11.84 23.83 9.35
N MET A 614 11.69 22.90 8.40
CA MET A 614 11.75 23.20 6.97
C MET A 614 10.56 24.07 6.53
N ASP A 615 9.35 23.72 6.95
CA ASP A 615 8.15 24.51 6.64
C ASP A 615 8.24 25.92 7.22
N LEU A 616 8.72 26.05 8.45
CA LEU A 616 8.92 27.36 9.11
C LEU A 616 9.98 28.20 8.40
N VAL A 617 11.11 27.60 8.01
CA VAL A 617 12.17 28.30 7.25
C VAL A 617 11.68 28.71 5.86
N LEU A 618 10.83 27.91 5.22
CA LEU A 618 10.19 28.28 3.95
C LEU A 618 9.17 29.41 4.10
N ALA A 619 8.55 29.56 5.27
CA ALA A 619 7.59 30.63 5.56
C ALA A 619 8.20 31.99 5.92
N VAL A 620 9.52 32.06 6.15
CA VAL A 620 10.22 33.31 6.46
C VAL A 620 10.22 34.21 5.23
N ARG A 621 9.63 35.42 5.36
CA ARG A 621 9.59 36.44 4.29
C ARG A 621 10.72 37.46 4.37
N GLU A 622 11.29 37.69 5.56
CA GLU A 622 12.33 38.69 5.82
C GLU A 622 13.57 38.06 6.50
N SER A 623 14.76 38.40 6.01
CA SER A 623 16.07 38.02 6.59
C SER A 623 16.22 38.44 8.06
N SER A 624 15.58 39.55 8.44
CA SER A 624 15.52 40.11 9.80
C SER A 624 14.97 39.14 10.85
N THR A 625 14.17 38.14 10.43
CA THR A 625 13.51 37.18 11.33
C THR A 625 14.44 36.06 11.78
N ILE A 626 15.41 35.66 10.94
CA ILE A 626 16.27 34.51 11.21
C ILE A 626 17.59 34.89 11.90
N VAL A 627 18.13 36.08 11.63
CA VAL A 627 19.38 36.59 12.22
C VAL A 627 19.38 36.52 13.77
N PRO A 628 18.30 36.92 14.48
CA PRO A 628 18.24 36.82 15.95
C PRO A 628 18.22 35.39 16.49
N VAL A 629 17.85 34.42 15.65
CA VAL A 629 17.67 33.00 16.01
C VAL A 629 18.91 32.16 15.64
N LEU A 630 19.84 32.72 14.86
CA LEU A 630 21.11 32.08 14.48
C LEU A 630 21.88 31.45 15.66
N PRO A 631 21.99 32.06 16.86
CA PRO A 631 22.67 31.42 17.99
C PRO A 631 22.02 30.11 18.45
N GLN A 632 20.69 30.00 18.37
CA GLN A 632 19.93 28.81 18.76
C GLN A 632 20.03 27.74 17.65
N LEU A 633 19.88 28.18 16.40
CA LEU A 633 19.99 27.34 15.22
C LEU A 633 21.38 26.70 15.09
N THR A 634 22.44 27.50 15.21
CA THR A 634 23.83 27.01 15.14
C THR A 634 24.15 26.04 16.26
N ARG A 635 23.61 26.24 17.46
CA ARG A 635 23.74 25.31 18.59
C ARG A 635 23.07 23.97 18.31
N GLY A 636 21.85 23.98 17.78
CA GLY A 636 21.11 22.78 17.38
C GLY A 636 21.81 22.00 16.27
N ILE A 637 22.21 22.68 15.20
CA ILE A 637 22.93 22.11 14.05
C ILE A 637 24.27 21.53 14.50
N ARG A 638 25.06 22.25 15.31
CA ARG A 638 26.34 21.74 15.83
C ARG A 638 26.16 20.42 16.56
N ALA A 639 25.20 20.36 17.49
CA ALA A 639 24.96 19.15 18.27
C ALA A 639 24.46 17.97 17.40
N ALA A 640 23.64 18.24 16.39
CA ALA A 640 23.20 17.23 15.44
C ALA A 640 24.34 16.71 14.53
N LEU A 641 25.24 17.59 14.07
CA LEU A 641 26.40 17.20 13.24
C LEU A 641 27.44 16.35 13.99
N TYR A 642 27.50 16.42 15.32
CA TYR A 642 28.33 15.53 16.14
C TYR A 642 27.73 14.12 16.32
N SER A 643 26.49 13.90 15.87
CA SER A 643 25.86 12.58 15.93
C SER A 643 26.55 11.55 15.02
N PHE A 644 26.36 10.26 15.31
CA PHE A 644 26.85 9.18 14.45
C PHE A 644 25.91 8.86 13.27
N ASP A 645 24.67 9.37 13.29
CA ASP A 645 23.68 9.14 12.23
C ASP A 645 23.97 10.04 11.01
N SER A 646 24.20 9.40 9.85
CA SER A 646 24.49 10.08 8.58
C SER A 646 23.29 10.83 8.02
N GLU A 647 22.06 10.40 8.29
CA GLU A 647 20.86 11.04 7.77
C GLU A 647 20.54 12.33 8.55
N LYS A 648 20.82 12.36 9.87
CA LYS A 648 20.74 13.60 10.67
C LYS A 648 21.70 14.67 10.15
N LYS A 649 22.91 14.25 9.78
CA LYS A 649 23.91 15.14 9.17
C LYS A 649 23.43 15.68 7.83
N LYS A 650 22.94 14.80 6.95
CA LYS A 650 22.39 15.23 5.65
C LYS A 650 21.27 16.26 5.80
N PHE A 651 20.33 16.02 6.72
CA PHE A 651 19.26 16.98 7.00
C PHE A 651 19.80 18.34 7.46
N CYS A 652 20.71 18.35 8.44
CA CYS A 652 21.30 19.58 8.95
C CYS A 652 22.11 20.36 7.90
N LEU A 653 22.78 19.67 6.97
CA LEU A 653 23.50 20.29 5.87
C LEU A 653 22.55 20.94 4.86
N ARG A 654 21.44 20.28 4.52
CA ARG A 654 20.40 20.87 3.64
C ARG A 654 19.75 22.08 4.30
N LEU A 655 19.45 21.99 5.60
CA LEU A 655 18.93 23.11 6.37
C LEU A 655 19.92 24.28 6.39
N LEU A 656 21.21 24.00 6.61
CA LEU A 656 22.26 25.03 6.63
C LEU A 656 22.39 25.71 5.27
N SER A 657 22.49 24.93 4.18
CA SER A 657 22.54 25.45 2.80
C SER A 657 21.32 26.33 2.48
N ARG A 658 20.12 25.93 2.92
CA ARG A 658 18.90 26.71 2.72
C ARG A 658 18.90 28.03 3.49
N VAL A 659 19.38 28.02 4.73
CA VAL A 659 19.46 29.21 5.59
C VAL A 659 20.53 30.17 5.10
N THR A 660 21.67 29.67 4.61
CA THR A 660 22.74 30.50 4.03
C THR A 660 22.35 31.13 2.70
N ALA A 661 21.40 30.53 1.98
CA ALA A 661 20.87 31.08 0.73
C ALA A 661 19.98 32.33 0.92
N MET A 662 19.60 32.66 2.16
CA MET A 662 18.86 33.90 2.47
C MET A 662 19.81 35.10 2.54
N GLU A 663 19.38 36.22 1.96
CA GLU A 663 20.14 37.49 1.96
C GLU A 663 20.45 37.95 3.40
N GLU A 664 21.63 38.53 3.63
CA GLU A 664 22.13 39.00 4.94
C GLU A 664 22.45 37.91 6.01
N VAL A 665 22.00 36.67 5.82
CA VAL A 665 22.23 35.57 6.79
C VAL A 665 23.65 35.03 6.70
N GLY A 666 24.20 34.92 5.50
CA GLY A 666 25.57 34.43 5.24
C GLY A 666 26.64 35.21 6.03
N PRO A 667 26.72 36.55 5.92
CA PRO A 667 27.68 37.35 6.69
C PRO A 667 27.46 37.27 8.21
N ALA A 668 26.19 37.19 8.65
CA ALA A 668 25.84 37.03 10.07
C ALA A 668 26.25 35.67 10.64
N LEU A 669 26.49 34.66 9.80
CA LEU A 669 26.91 33.32 10.22
C LEU A 669 28.42 33.20 10.47
N VAL A 670 29.24 34.10 9.91
CA VAL A 670 30.72 34.06 9.98
C VAL A 670 31.25 33.96 11.43
N PRO A 671 30.73 34.68 12.44
CA PRO A 671 31.17 34.53 13.83
C PRO A 671 30.97 33.11 14.40
N TYR A 672 30.04 32.34 13.83
CA TYR A 672 29.70 30.98 14.26
C TYR A 672 30.48 29.89 13.52
N TYR A 673 31.35 30.23 12.55
CA TYR A 673 32.14 29.25 11.78
C TYR A 673 33.03 28.38 12.68
N ARG A 674 33.54 28.94 13.78
CA ARG A 674 34.29 28.18 14.80
C ARG A 674 33.48 27.05 15.44
N GLN A 675 32.16 27.13 15.42
CA GLN A 675 31.26 26.14 15.98
C GLN A 675 30.79 25.10 14.94
N LEU A 676 30.67 25.48 13.67
CA LEU A 676 30.11 24.65 12.59
C LEU A 676 31.18 23.89 11.79
N LEU A 677 32.36 24.48 11.55
CA LEU A 677 33.39 23.87 10.69
C LEU A 677 34.08 22.63 11.30
N PRO A 678 34.37 22.56 12.61
CA PRO A 678 34.97 21.35 13.21
C PRO A 678 34.14 20.06 13.03
N PRO A 679 32.82 20.03 13.28
CA PRO A 679 32.02 18.82 13.04
C PRO A 679 31.84 18.49 11.55
N LEU A 680 31.89 19.47 10.64
CA LEU A 680 31.90 19.25 9.19
C LEU A 680 33.20 18.58 8.72
N SER A 681 34.34 19.08 9.19
CA SER A 681 35.66 18.48 8.95
C SER A 681 35.73 17.03 9.43
N LYS A 682 35.21 16.75 10.64
CA LYS A 682 35.12 15.39 11.17
C LYS A 682 34.22 14.48 10.32
N SER A 683 33.09 15.00 9.85
CA SER A 683 32.15 14.23 9.01
C SER A 683 32.72 13.93 7.61
N SER A 684 33.45 14.88 7.02
CA SER A 684 34.18 14.68 5.75
C SER A 684 35.32 13.66 5.89
N ARG A 685 36.15 13.77 6.93
CA ARG A 685 37.24 12.79 7.18
C ARG A 685 36.71 11.37 7.39
N MET A 686 35.63 11.24 8.18
CA MET A 686 34.99 9.95 8.43
C MET A 686 34.47 9.33 7.12
N ALA A 687 33.78 10.12 6.27
CA ALA A 687 33.32 9.65 4.96
C ALA A 687 34.47 9.16 4.06
N ARG A 688 35.60 9.89 4.02
CA ARG A 688 36.80 9.51 3.23
C ARG A 688 37.49 8.25 3.73
N VAL A 689 37.60 8.06 5.05
CA VAL A 689 38.20 6.85 5.64
C VAL A 689 37.37 5.61 5.30
N PHE A 690 36.04 5.68 5.49
CA PHE A 690 35.11 4.59 5.11
C PHE A 690 35.18 4.26 3.61
N PHE A 691 35.33 5.27 2.75
CA PHE A 691 35.50 5.07 1.31
C PHE A 691 36.80 4.31 0.99
N SER A 692 37.91 4.64 1.65
CA SER A 692 39.22 3.99 1.42
C SER A 692 39.26 2.52 1.90
N GLU A 693 38.62 2.19 3.02
CA GLU A 693 38.55 0.80 3.54
C GLU A 693 37.67 -0.09 2.64
N THR A 694 36.58 0.46 2.11
CA THR A 694 35.62 -0.33 1.33
C THR A 694 36.12 -0.62 -0.09
N ILE A 695 36.94 0.25 -0.69
CA ILE A 695 37.60 -0.02 -1.98
C ILE A 695 38.58 -1.20 -1.88
N ARG A 696 39.19 -1.43 -0.71
CA ARG A 696 40.11 -2.55 -0.49
C ARG A 696 39.40 -3.91 -0.35
N GLN A 697 38.10 -3.92 -0.04
CA GLN A 697 37.30 -5.14 0.21
C GLN A 697 36.21 -5.40 -0.86
N ALA A 698 35.93 -4.46 -1.76
CA ALA A 698 34.88 -4.60 -2.76
C ALA A 698 35.32 -5.46 -3.95
N ARG A 699 35.30 -6.79 -3.81
CA ARG A 699 35.29 -7.70 -4.98
C ARG A 699 33.98 -8.48 -5.19
N ASN A 700 32.98 -8.54 -4.30
CA ASN A 700 31.77 -9.34 -4.63
C ASN A 700 30.38 -9.03 -4.02
N ASP A 701 30.16 -8.00 -3.18
CA ASP A 701 28.86 -7.84 -2.50
C ASP A 701 28.04 -6.57 -2.83
N ARG A 702 26.72 -6.74 -3.04
CA ARG A 702 25.75 -5.65 -3.31
C ARG A 702 25.50 -4.75 -2.10
N SER A 703 25.64 -5.27 -0.87
CA SER A 703 25.45 -4.52 0.38
C SER A 703 26.48 -3.39 0.54
N HIS A 704 27.74 -3.64 0.18
CA HIS A 704 28.83 -2.65 0.26
C HIS A 704 28.67 -1.51 -0.77
N LYS A 705 28.00 -1.75 -1.91
CA LYS A 705 27.70 -0.69 -2.89
C LYS A 705 26.77 0.38 -2.31
N SER A 706 25.72 -0.02 -1.57
CA SER A 706 24.76 0.91 -0.96
C SER A 706 25.40 1.77 0.14
N GLN A 707 26.31 1.20 0.94
CA GLN A 707 27.01 1.96 1.98
C GLN A 707 28.02 2.96 1.39
N ASN A 708 28.72 2.58 0.32
CA ASN A 708 29.60 3.49 -0.42
C ASN A 708 28.84 4.69 -1.01
N GLU A 709 27.66 4.45 -1.56
CA GLU A 709 26.81 5.51 -2.12
C GLU A 709 26.35 6.50 -1.05
N LYS A 710 25.98 6.01 0.15
CA LYS A 710 25.58 6.88 1.29
C LYS A 710 26.72 7.76 1.80
N ALA A 711 27.94 7.24 1.84
CA ALA A 711 29.12 8.00 2.26
C ALA A 711 29.50 9.09 1.23
N ARG A 712 29.43 8.74 -0.06
CA ARG A 712 29.67 9.69 -1.16
C ARG A 712 28.68 10.85 -1.18
N GLN A 713 27.38 10.56 -1.04
CA GLN A 713 26.34 11.59 -0.96
C GLN A 713 26.55 12.56 0.22
N LEU A 714 27.05 12.06 1.36
CA LEU A 714 27.33 12.92 2.50
C LEU A 714 28.53 13.83 2.24
N GLU A 715 29.59 13.33 1.59
CA GLU A 715 30.76 14.12 1.23
C GLU A 715 30.41 15.22 0.21
N GLU A 716 29.67 14.88 -0.84
CA GLU A 716 29.19 15.85 -1.85
C GLU A 716 28.38 16.98 -1.20
N LEU A 717 27.52 16.64 -0.23
CA LEU A 717 26.70 17.61 0.48
C LEU A 717 27.51 18.50 1.43
N VAL A 718 28.54 17.95 2.09
CA VAL A 718 29.46 18.75 2.92
C VAL A 718 30.22 19.75 2.03
N GLN A 719 30.73 19.32 0.88
CA GLN A 719 31.45 20.20 -0.04
C GLN A 719 30.54 21.30 -0.60
N ALA A 720 29.30 20.96 -1.00
CA ALA A 720 28.31 21.93 -1.45
C ALA A 720 28.03 22.98 -0.36
N THR A 721 27.85 22.54 0.89
CA THR A 721 27.59 23.45 2.01
C THR A 721 28.79 24.38 2.27
N LEU A 722 30.03 23.90 2.16
CA LEU A 722 31.23 24.76 2.31
C LEU A 722 31.32 25.81 1.21
N ASN A 723 30.96 25.46 -0.02
CA ASN A 723 30.90 26.42 -1.13
C ASN A 723 29.81 27.48 -0.91
N ASP A 724 28.64 27.10 -0.40
CA ASP A 724 27.58 28.04 -0.06
C ASP A 724 28.02 29.02 1.04
N LEU A 725 28.72 28.53 2.06
CA LEU A 725 29.29 29.34 3.15
C LEU A 725 30.39 30.31 2.65
N GLU A 726 31.17 29.93 1.64
CA GLU A 726 32.18 30.80 1.04
C GLU A 726 31.54 31.91 0.20
N ARG A 727 30.56 31.57 -0.65
CA ARG A 727 29.88 32.52 -1.53
C ARG A 727 29.07 33.57 -0.77
N THR A 728 28.46 33.18 0.34
CA THR A 728 27.52 34.05 1.08
C THR A 728 28.14 34.74 2.29
N GLY A 729 29.28 34.28 2.80
CA GLY A 729 29.90 34.79 4.02
C GLY A 729 30.82 36.02 3.86
N GLY A 730 30.98 36.54 2.65
CA GLY A 730 31.83 37.72 2.39
C GLY A 730 33.35 37.47 2.47
N PRO A 731 34.19 38.50 2.40
CA PRO A 731 35.64 38.37 2.20
C PRO A 731 36.38 37.67 3.36
N SER A 732 35.82 37.70 4.58
CA SER A 732 36.39 37.01 5.74
C SER A 732 36.04 35.52 5.81
N ALA A 733 35.09 35.03 5.01
CA ALA A 733 34.67 33.63 5.02
C ALA A 733 35.77 32.70 4.48
N THR A 734 36.41 33.05 3.36
CA THR A 734 37.50 32.26 2.75
C THR A 734 38.67 32.08 3.71
N ILE A 735 39.06 33.12 4.45
CA ILE A 735 40.16 33.07 5.43
C ILE A 735 39.80 32.09 6.56
N ASN A 736 38.59 32.18 7.11
CA ASN A 736 38.13 31.31 8.19
C ASN A 736 37.98 29.84 7.74
N LEU A 737 37.47 29.60 6.53
CA LEU A 737 37.33 28.26 5.94
C LEU A 737 38.70 27.62 5.73
N LYS A 738 39.64 28.33 5.11
CA LYS A 738 40.99 27.82 4.82
C LYS A 738 41.81 27.58 6.09
N TYR A 739 41.64 28.42 7.11
CA TYR A 739 42.30 28.25 8.40
C TYR A 739 41.78 27.02 9.18
N MET A 740 40.46 26.80 9.19
CA MET A 740 39.83 25.72 9.97
C MET A 740 39.77 24.38 9.22
N MET A 741 39.79 24.41 7.88
CA MET A 741 39.77 23.23 7.01
C MET A 741 40.85 23.35 5.93
N PRO A 742 42.12 23.01 6.24
CA PRO A 742 43.23 23.15 5.29
C PRO A 742 43.07 22.33 4.00
N SER A 743 42.22 21.29 4.02
CA SER A 743 41.92 20.42 2.88
C SER A 743 40.79 20.94 1.98
N TYR A 744 40.23 22.12 2.28
CA TYR A 744 39.18 22.74 1.47
C TYR A 744 39.80 23.54 0.32
N GLU A 745 39.37 23.24 -0.90
CA GLU A 745 39.70 24.04 -2.09
C GLU A 745 38.62 25.11 -2.30
N SER A 746 39.05 26.36 -2.40
CA SER A 746 38.16 27.50 -2.59
C SER A 746 37.44 27.42 -3.94
N CYS A 747 36.13 27.65 -3.94
CA CYS A 747 35.32 27.67 -5.16
C CYS A 747 35.44 28.99 -5.93
N LEU A 748 36.13 30.00 -5.37
CA LEU A 748 36.30 31.35 -5.94
C LEU A 748 37.64 31.55 -6.67
N HIS A 749 38.45 30.50 -6.85
CA HIS A 749 39.80 30.57 -7.42
C HIS A 749 39.90 31.01 -8.91
N GLY A 750 38.79 31.39 -9.54
CA GLY A 750 38.73 31.92 -10.91
C GLY A 750 38.06 33.29 -11.06
N LEU A 751 37.79 34.01 -9.97
CA LEU A 751 37.13 35.33 -9.97
C LEU A 751 37.97 36.44 -9.29
N LEU A 752 39.27 36.21 -9.08
CA LEU A 752 40.24 37.20 -8.61
C LEU A 752 41.23 37.56 -9.72
#